data_AF-A0A2T7PDD3-F1
#
_entry.id   AF-A0A2T7PDD3-F1
#
_cell.length_a   1.000
_cell.length_b   1.000
_cell.length_c   1.000
_cell.angle_alpha   90.00
_cell.angle_beta   90.00
_cell.angle_gamma   90.00
#
_symmetry.space_group_name_H-M   'P 1'
#
loop_
_entity.id
_entity.type
_entity.pdbx_description
1 polymer ?
#
loop_
_entity_poly.entity_id
_entity_poly.type
_entity_poly.pdbx_seq_one_letter_code
_entity_poly.pdbx_strand_id
1 'polypeptide(L)'
;MKTETAKEVLKAVATHPDVRGSFVQARMLYNGLCSPLLPIVPSPVFQEYRNKSEFSIGRSEDGKETIVGFRFGLYKDGTDCVGSPSEILILPSSSKMVAQCFQEFLGSSTYPVFDHRTHEGHWRQLTVRTTRERGGIMGVAEFVVQNTTAEDREKVKEDIKNYFTEGPGKMSGVSTFYFRPCSIKTSNSTSEEPYELIYGDGFIYESLLEMKFRISPSSFFQVNTAAAEVMYKLIQEWTGATQTSTVLDICCGTGTIGLSLAKSVAKVIGIEMCKEAVEDAKSNAALNGVTNCEYYCAKVQDCIQDIVHNLDTSDVVAILDPPRAGIHQVVIKALRMCQQLKRIVYASCHPMIAKTNFIEKDFQCFKEVDSVHDASQQSPQVQDLLDRSIGLKSCSADVTRQILDDFDIHGLKIATLDKYGVKFDIQTRSLVLPAFDGKGQLVGVRRLMCTIPEENENLRVIEESVLPRTGPLGLFGFNTLSDGTKEVVLTSTELDALAVFQETQTPSLALPNGFSSLPQEVLPALERFSKLVLWLGDDMRAWEAAKMFAKKLGNDRCYIIRPSEDDPSPLEALRRGVRLREVLDKAKPIMHKSIVSFSHLRQEIFSELLHAEQVAGVKWKRYPVLNKLLKGHRRGELTVFTGPTGSGKTTFISDYSLDLCMQGVNTLWGSFEINNVRLGKLMLTQFAQLNLSKHLDQFDAWADRFEQLPMYFMTFHGQESIRKVIEAMSHAVYVHDIAHVVVDNLQFMLGSNGEMAERFTKQDIFISSFRKFATNMNCHVTVVIHPRKITKNRFDGELGVMLLKFEKETLSFVGKEKSEKSKRSDAHDDDLMERNPLSAHSTVYGEDMDH
;
A
#
# COMPACT_ATOMS: atom_id res chain seq x y z
N MET A 1 -26.12 15.40 -0.97
CA MET A 1 -24.69 15.03 -0.93
C MET A 1 -24.46 13.66 -0.30
N LYS A 2 -24.73 13.44 1.01
CA LYS A 2 -24.46 12.15 1.69
C LYS A 2 -25.21 10.94 1.10
N THR A 3 -26.49 11.09 0.74
CA THR A 3 -27.27 10.02 0.09
C THR A 3 -26.68 9.62 -1.27
N GLU A 4 -26.19 10.59 -2.04
CA GLU A 4 -25.61 10.33 -3.35
C GLU A 4 -24.28 9.61 -3.22
N THR A 5 -23.44 10.03 -2.27
CA THR A 5 -22.20 9.31 -1.92
C THR A 5 -22.49 7.88 -1.46
N ALA A 6 -23.54 7.65 -0.67
CA ALA A 6 -23.92 6.29 -0.26
C ALA A 6 -24.38 5.44 -1.47
N LYS A 7 -25.17 6.02 -2.39
CA LYS A 7 -25.54 5.35 -3.65
C LYS A 7 -24.33 5.01 -4.50
N GLU A 8 -23.37 5.92 -4.63
CA GLU A 8 -22.13 5.69 -5.37
C GLU A 8 -21.33 4.53 -4.80
N VAL A 9 -21.22 4.44 -3.47
CA VAL A 9 -20.55 3.32 -2.79
C VAL A 9 -21.28 2.01 -3.05
N LEU A 10 -22.60 1.95 -2.84
CA LEU A 10 -23.39 0.73 -3.08
C LEU A 10 -23.35 0.30 -4.56
N LYS A 11 -23.39 1.25 -5.49
CA LYS A 11 -23.25 0.97 -6.92
C LYS A 11 -21.85 0.47 -7.26
N ALA A 12 -20.81 1.03 -6.65
CA ALA A 12 -19.44 0.59 -6.86
C ALA A 12 -19.18 -0.80 -6.29
N VAL A 13 -19.77 -1.15 -5.14
CA VAL A 13 -19.76 -2.52 -4.60
C VAL A 13 -20.50 -3.46 -5.56
N ALA A 14 -21.71 -3.10 -5.99
CA ALA A 14 -22.54 -3.92 -6.87
C ALA A 14 -21.92 -4.18 -8.25
N THR A 15 -21.09 -3.26 -8.74
CA THR A 15 -20.45 -3.34 -10.06
C THR A 15 -19.01 -3.85 -9.99
N HIS A 16 -18.49 -4.13 -8.79
CA HIS A 16 -17.13 -4.60 -8.63
C HIS A 16 -16.95 -5.97 -9.30
N PRO A 17 -15.90 -6.19 -10.12
CA PRO A 17 -15.72 -7.42 -10.90
C PRO A 17 -15.84 -8.72 -10.09
N ASP A 18 -15.38 -8.68 -8.84
CA ASP A 18 -15.28 -9.87 -7.97
C ASP A 18 -16.63 -10.27 -7.32
N VAL A 19 -17.57 -9.33 -7.13
CA VAL A 19 -18.86 -9.59 -6.46
C VAL A 19 -20.07 -9.22 -7.31
N ARG A 20 -19.87 -8.68 -8.52
CA ARG A 20 -20.95 -8.27 -9.41
C ARG A 20 -21.92 -9.41 -9.75
N GLY A 21 -21.45 -10.66 -9.73
CA GLY A 21 -22.26 -11.85 -9.94
C GLY A 21 -23.28 -12.06 -8.83
N SER A 22 -22.87 -11.91 -7.56
CA SER A 22 -23.73 -12.08 -6.39
C SER A 22 -24.80 -10.99 -6.24
N PHE A 23 -24.68 -9.88 -6.96
CA PHE A 23 -25.64 -8.76 -6.90
C PHE A 23 -26.50 -8.59 -8.16
N VAL A 24 -26.52 -9.55 -9.09
CA VAL A 24 -27.32 -9.43 -10.33
C VAL A 24 -28.80 -9.15 -10.02
N GLN A 25 -29.41 -9.95 -9.16
CA GLN A 25 -30.83 -9.80 -8.79
C GLN A 25 -31.07 -8.50 -7.99
N ALA A 26 -30.21 -8.18 -7.03
CA ALA A 26 -30.30 -6.95 -6.25
C ALA A 26 -30.18 -5.70 -7.14
N ARG A 27 -29.29 -5.71 -8.15
CA ARG A 27 -29.13 -4.60 -9.09
C ARG A 27 -30.34 -4.39 -9.97
N MET A 28 -31.03 -5.46 -10.37
CA MET A 28 -32.30 -5.35 -11.09
C MET A 28 -33.39 -4.76 -10.20
N LEU A 29 -33.47 -5.21 -8.96
CA LEU A 29 -34.53 -4.81 -8.02
C LEU A 29 -34.32 -3.38 -7.45
N TYR A 30 -33.08 -2.94 -7.31
CA TYR A 30 -32.70 -1.69 -6.63
C TYR A 30 -31.98 -0.70 -7.54
N ASN A 31 -32.34 -0.63 -8.83
CA ASN A 31 -31.82 0.36 -9.79
C ASN A 31 -30.29 0.45 -9.85
N GLY A 32 -29.62 -0.72 -9.84
CA GLY A 32 -28.17 -0.83 -9.95
C GLY A 32 -27.38 -0.84 -8.63
N LEU A 33 -28.06 -0.87 -7.48
CA LEU A 33 -27.44 -0.97 -6.16
C LEU A 33 -27.37 -2.43 -5.68
N CYS A 34 -26.45 -2.74 -4.74
CA CYS A 34 -26.32 -4.07 -4.14
C CYS A 34 -27.33 -4.33 -3.01
N SER A 35 -27.99 -3.29 -2.50
CA SER A 35 -28.98 -3.37 -1.42
C SER A 35 -29.96 -2.19 -1.52
N PRO A 36 -31.13 -2.22 -0.86
CA PRO A 36 -31.97 -1.04 -0.75
C PRO A 36 -31.24 0.04 0.05
N LEU A 37 -31.35 1.28 -0.39
CA LEU A 37 -30.88 2.44 0.35
C LEU A 37 -32.05 3.04 1.13
N LEU A 38 -32.02 2.88 2.45
CA LEU A 38 -33.07 3.41 3.33
C LEU A 38 -33.01 4.95 3.41
N PRO A 39 -34.13 5.61 3.73
CA PRO A 39 -34.16 7.06 3.94
C PRO A 39 -33.23 7.48 5.09
N ILE A 40 -32.77 8.74 5.05
CA ILE A 40 -32.02 9.31 6.17
C ILE A 40 -32.97 9.43 7.37
N VAL A 41 -32.57 8.84 8.49
CA VAL A 41 -33.25 9.03 9.77
C VAL A 41 -32.72 10.34 10.41
N PRO A 42 -33.56 11.36 10.62
CA PRO A 42 -33.12 12.64 11.16
C PRO A 42 -32.84 12.54 12.67
N SER A 43 -32.00 13.44 13.18
CA SER A 43 -31.89 13.63 14.63
C SER A 43 -33.21 14.20 15.17
N PRO A 44 -33.68 13.77 16.35
CA PRO A 44 -34.86 14.36 16.97
C PRO A 44 -34.61 15.79 17.51
N VAL A 45 -33.34 16.22 17.62
CA VAL A 45 -32.95 17.54 18.14
C VAL A 45 -32.01 18.23 17.14
N PHE A 46 -32.39 19.45 16.72
CA PHE A 46 -31.67 20.21 15.68
C PHE A 46 -30.93 21.45 16.18
N GLN A 47 -31.22 21.89 17.41
CA GLN A 47 -30.61 23.07 18.04
C GLN A 47 -30.03 22.66 19.39
N GLU A 48 -28.98 23.35 19.83
CA GLU A 48 -28.32 23.13 21.14
C GLU A 48 -27.96 21.67 21.45
N TYR A 49 -27.77 20.84 20.42
CA TYR A 49 -27.54 19.40 20.61
C TYR A 49 -26.10 19.03 20.94
N ARG A 50 -25.15 19.95 20.71
CA ARG A 50 -23.72 19.65 20.72
C ARG A 50 -23.19 19.61 22.15
N ASN A 51 -22.90 18.42 22.67
CA ASN A 51 -22.40 18.20 24.03
C ASN A 51 -20.87 18.38 24.18
N LYS A 52 -20.14 18.64 23.08
CA LYS A 52 -18.70 18.95 23.07
C LYS A 52 -18.41 20.08 22.07
N SER A 53 -17.87 21.18 22.57
CA SER A 53 -17.54 22.40 21.83
C SER A 53 -16.05 22.66 21.93
N GLU A 54 -15.36 22.81 20.80
CA GLU A 54 -13.93 23.15 20.74
C GLU A 54 -13.81 24.56 20.18
N PHE A 55 -13.53 25.52 21.07
CA PHE A 55 -13.42 26.94 20.75
C PHE A 55 -11.95 27.29 20.51
N SER A 56 -11.65 27.84 19.33
CA SER A 56 -10.37 28.48 19.07
C SER A 56 -10.27 29.79 19.85
N ILE A 57 -9.08 30.07 20.38
CA ILE A 57 -8.77 31.34 21.02
C ILE A 57 -7.91 32.12 20.03
N GLY A 58 -8.37 33.32 19.65
CA GLY A 58 -7.71 34.11 18.62
C GLY A 58 -8.10 35.57 18.68
N ARG A 59 -7.71 36.32 17.65
CA ARG A 59 -8.10 37.72 17.49
C ARG A 59 -9.36 37.85 16.63
N SER A 60 -10.15 38.90 16.88
CA SER A 60 -11.25 39.33 16.02
C SER A 60 -10.77 39.68 14.60
N GLU A 61 -11.71 39.85 13.67
CA GLU A 61 -11.40 40.22 12.27
C GLU A 61 -10.61 41.54 12.16
N ASP A 62 -10.87 42.50 13.05
CA ASP A 62 -10.15 43.77 13.12
C ASP A 62 -8.84 43.70 13.95
N GLY A 63 -8.52 42.54 14.51
CA GLY A 63 -7.30 42.27 15.27
C GLY A 63 -7.25 42.84 16.69
N LYS A 64 -8.30 43.54 17.15
CA LYS A 64 -8.27 44.31 18.41
C LYS A 64 -8.67 43.50 19.63
N GLU A 65 -9.65 42.62 19.50
CA GLU A 65 -10.24 41.90 20.61
C GLU A 65 -9.77 40.44 20.64
N THR A 66 -9.60 39.91 21.85
CA THR A 66 -9.42 38.47 22.06
C THR A 66 -10.79 37.81 22.06
N ILE A 67 -10.98 36.82 21.19
CA ILE A 67 -12.24 36.10 21.04
C ILE A 67 -12.04 34.61 21.33
N VAL A 68 -12.97 34.03 22.08
CA VAL A 68 -13.09 32.58 22.30
C VAL A 68 -14.28 32.08 21.48
N GLY A 69 -14.01 31.43 20.35
CA GLY A 69 -15.05 31.15 19.36
C GLY A 69 -14.63 30.20 18.25
N PHE A 70 -15.07 30.45 17.01
CA PHE A 70 -14.69 29.64 15.86
C PHE A 70 -13.98 30.45 14.81
N ARG A 71 -12.95 29.85 14.20
CA ARG A 71 -12.22 30.49 13.11
C ARG A 71 -13.07 30.57 11.83
N PHE A 72 -13.00 31.69 11.11
CA PHE A 72 -13.78 31.94 9.88
C PHE A 72 -13.35 31.12 8.64
N GLY A 73 -12.20 30.45 8.68
CA GLY A 73 -11.66 29.73 7.51
C GLY A 73 -10.68 28.60 7.88
N LEU A 74 -9.90 28.10 6.92
CA LEU A 74 -8.77 27.19 7.18
C LEU A 74 -7.46 27.98 7.24
N TYR A 75 -6.47 27.54 8.02
CA TYR A 75 -5.15 28.20 8.10
C TYR A 75 -4.49 28.37 6.72
N LYS A 76 -4.66 27.37 5.84
CA LYS A 76 -4.12 27.38 4.46
C LYS A 76 -4.70 28.47 3.56
N ASP A 77 -5.87 29.01 3.93
CA ASP A 77 -6.56 30.07 3.19
C ASP A 77 -6.15 31.47 3.73
N GLY A 78 -5.19 31.52 4.65
CA GLY A 78 -4.67 32.76 5.24
C GLY A 78 -5.58 33.38 6.30
N THR A 79 -6.70 32.76 6.66
CA THR A 79 -7.62 33.29 7.69
C THR A 79 -7.18 32.85 9.08
N ASP A 80 -6.91 33.81 9.98
CA ASP A 80 -6.55 33.54 11.40
C ASP A 80 -7.49 34.25 12.39
N CYS A 81 -8.56 34.88 11.89
CA CYS A 81 -9.54 35.55 12.74
C CYS A 81 -10.57 34.56 13.32
N VAL A 82 -10.98 34.84 14.55
CA VAL A 82 -11.96 34.07 15.32
C VAL A 82 -13.22 34.91 15.53
N GLY A 83 -14.38 34.32 15.23
CA GLY A 83 -15.69 34.91 15.40
C GLY A 83 -16.42 34.40 16.64
N SER A 84 -17.31 35.24 17.17
CA SER A 84 -18.10 34.93 18.37
C SER A 84 -19.03 33.72 18.18
N PRO A 85 -19.19 32.85 19.19
CA PRO A 85 -20.09 31.69 19.12
C PRO A 85 -21.56 32.02 19.43
N SER A 86 -21.92 33.27 19.77
CA SER A 86 -23.24 33.64 20.30
C SER A 86 -24.42 33.23 19.39
N GLU A 87 -24.28 33.44 18.07
CA GLU A 87 -25.33 33.18 17.07
C GLU A 87 -25.39 31.72 16.59
N ILE A 88 -24.49 30.85 17.08
CA ILE A 88 -24.41 29.47 16.59
C ILE A 88 -25.50 28.62 17.23
N LEU A 89 -26.46 28.19 16.42
CA LEU A 89 -27.67 27.48 16.86
C LEU A 89 -27.42 26.08 17.44
N ILE A 90 -26.33 25.42 17.06
CA ILE A 90 -26.06 24.03 17.47
C ILE A 90 -25.39 23.93 18.85
N LEU A 91 -24.94 25.05 19.40
CA LEU A 91 -24.24 25.10 20.68
C LEU A 91 -25.22 25.33 21.84
N PRO A 92 -25.13 24.56 22.92
CA PRO A 92 -25.87 24.83 24.15
C PRO A 92 -25.57 26.21 24.72
N SER A 93 -26.59 26.85 25.28
CA SER A 93 -26.43 28.14 25.97
C SER A 93 -25.37 28.10 27.08
N SER A 94 -25.22 26.97 27.79
CA SER A 94 -24.16 26.77 28.79
C SER A 94 -22.75 26.77 28.18
N SER A 95 -22.55 26.12 27.03
CA SER A 95 -21.26 26.15 26.33
C SER A 95 -20.88 27.57 25.90
N LYS A 96 -21.85 28.35 25.41
CA LYS A 96 -21.64 29.76 25.04
C LYS A 96 -21.28 30.61 26.26
N MET A 97 -21.96 30.39 27.39
CA MET A 97 -21.67 31.08 28.65
C MET A 97 -20.26 30.79 29.15
N VAL A 98 -19.80 29.53 29.10
CA VAL A 98 -18.43 29.17 29.48
C VAL A 98 -17.41 29.86 28.57
N ALA A 99 -17.64 29.87 27.25
CA ALA A 99 -16.77 30.56 26.30
C ALA A 99 -16.70 32.08 26.59
N GLN A 100 -17.84 32.71 26.90
CA GLN A 100 -17.89 34.12 27.27
C GLN A 100 -17.13 34.40 28.58
N CYS A 101 -17.40 33.63 29.64
CA CYS A 101 -16.68 33.79 30.91
C CYS A 101 -15.17 33.56 30.76
N PHE A 102 -14.76 32.61 29.91
CA PHE A 102 -13.35 32.38 29.63
C PHE A 102 -12.72 33.53 28.82
N GLN A 103 -13.45 34.10 27.86
CA GLN A 103 -13.02 35.30 27.13
C GLN A 103 -12.79 36.49 28.08
N GLU A 104 -13.70 36.70 29.04
CA GLU A 104 -13.55 37.72 30.08
C GLU A 104 -12.33 37.45 30.98
N PHE A 105 -12.11 36.20 31.38
CA PHE A 105 -10.91 35.77 32.11
C PHE A 105 -9.61 36.11 31.34
N LEU A 106 -9.58 35.86 30.03
CA LEU A 106 -8.42 36.17 29.18
C LEU A 106 -8.09 37.67 29.15
N GLY A 107 -9.08 38.54 29.35
CA GLY A 107 -8.86 39.99 29.47
C GLY A 107 -8.03 40.39 30.70
N SER A 108 -8.04 39.57 31.75
CA SER A 108 -7.23 39.75 32.96
C SER A 108 -5.93 38.93 32.95
N SER A 109 -5.75 38.05 31.97
CA SER A 109 -4.56 37.20 31.85
C SER A 109 -3.35 37.99 31.36
N THR A 110 -2.19 37.74 31.96
CA THR A 110 -0.90 38.30 31.50
C THR A 110 -0.31 37.54 30.31
N TYR A 111 -0.87 36.38 29.96
CA TYR A 111 -0.39 35.53 28.88
C TYR A 111 -1.12 35.83 27.57
N PRO A 112 -0.41 36.14 26.48
CA PRO A 112 -1.04 36.39 25.19
C PRO A 112 -1.65 35.13 24.57
N VAL A 113 -2.62 35.34 23.69
CA VAL A 113 -3.21 34.32 22.82
C VAL A 113 -2.15 33.76 21.87
N PHE A 114 -2.23 32.46 21.58
CA PHE A 114 -1.31 31.81 20.66
C PHE A 114 -1.60 32.19 19.21
N ASP A 115 -0.62 32.79 18.55
CA ASP A 115 -0.63 33.14 17.14
C ASP A 115 -0.04 31.97 16.32
N HIS A 116 -0.83 31.41 15.42
CA HIS A 116 -0.45 30.23 14.65
C HIS A 116 0.54 30.54 13.51
N ARG A 117 0.78 31.81 13.18
CA ARG A 117 1.72 32.27 12.16
C ARG A 117 3.09 32.57 12.76
N THR A 118 3.12 33.26 13.90
CA THR A 118 4.39 33.59 14.58
C THR A 118 4.86 32.48 15.51
N HIS A 119 3.96 31.56 15.89
CA HIS A 119 4.17 30.56 16.94
C HIS A 119 4.49 31.18 18.31
N GLU A 120 4.00 32.40 18.56
CA GLU A 120 4.15 33.09 19.83
C GLU A 120 2.85 33.04 20.64
N GLY A 121 2.95 33.12 21.97
CA GLY A 121 1.82 33.13 22.89
C GLY A 121 1.46 31.76 23.48
N HIS A 122 0.35 31.71 24.23
CA HIS A 122 0.05 30.56 25.10
C HIS A 122 -1.37 30.01 24.96
N TRP A 123 -2.40 30.86 25.00
CA TRP A 123 -3.78 30.37 24.97
C TRP A 123 -4.17 29.93 23.56
N ARG A 124 -4.47 28.64 23.40
CA ARG A 124 -4.71 28.05 22.07
C ARG A 124 -6.16 27.67 21.83
N GLN A 125 -6.75 26.94 22.78
CA GLN A 125 -8.08 26.36 22.62
C GLN A 125 -8.77 26.21 23.97
N LEU A 126 -10.09 26.37 23.97
CA LEU A 126 -10.96 25.98 25.09
C LEU A 126 -11.90 24.88 24.61
N THR A 127 -11.86 23.72 25.25
CA THR A 127 -12.86 22.67 25.03
C THR A 127 -13.88 22.71 26.16
N VAL A 128 -15.16 22.75 25.82
CA VAL A 128 -16.27 22.69 26.77
C VAL A 128 -17.12 21.47 26.47
N ARG A 129 -17.35 20.62 27.48
CA ARG A 129 -18.32 19.54 27.41
C ARG A 129 -19.48 19.83 28.33
N THR A 130 -20.69 19.51 27.89
CA THR A 130 -21.93 19.75 28.64
C THR A 130 -22.83 18.54 28.54
N THR A 131 -23.52 18.18 29.61
CA THR A 131 -24.44 17.03 29.63
C THR A 131 -25.89 17.49 29.67
N ARG A 132 -26.84 16.59 29.36
CA ARG A 132 -28.28 16.87 29.56
C ARG A 132 -28.65 16.94 31.04
N GLU A 133 -27.94 16.19 31.89
CA GLU A 133 -28.07 16.27 33.34
C GLU A 133 -27.60 17.66 33.83
N ARG A 134 -28.36 18.29 34.72
CA ARG A 134 -27.99 19.59 35.29
C ARG A 134 -26.66 19.47 36.05
N GLY A 135 -25.73 20.39 35.78
CA GLY A 135 -24.45 20.50 36.50
C GLY A 135 -23.29 19.69 35.92
N GLY A 136 -23.47 18.92 34.84
CA GLY A 136 -22.34 18.29 34.14
C GLY A 136 -21.73 19.22 33.10
N ILE A 137 -20.81 20.10 33.51
CA ILE A 137 -20.07 21.00 32.62
C ILE A 137 -18.58 20.84 32.90
N MET A 138 -17.82 20.46 31.87
CA MET A 138 -16.38 20.30 31.93
C MET A 138 -15.69 21.33 31.03
N GLY A 139 -14.77 22.10 31.60
CA GLY A 139 -13.85 22.97 30.86
C GLY A 139 -12.48 22.32 30.69
N VAL A 140 -11.84 22.50 29.54
CA VAL A 140 -10.44 22.13 29.30
C VAL A 140 -9.75 23.29 28.59
N ALA A 141 -8.80 23.94 29.25
CA ALA A 141 -8.00 24.99 28.63
C ALA A 141 -6.68 24.43 28.11
N GLU A 142 -6.43 24.58 26.81
CA GLU A 142 -5.17 24.22 26.16
C GLU A 142 -4.20 25.41 26.18
N PHE A 143 -3.01 25.18 26.75
CA PHE A 143 -2.01 26.21 27.01
C PHE A 143 -0.64 25.77 26.48
N VAL A 144 -0.02 26.61 25.65
CA VAL A 144 1.32 26.36 25.10
C VAL A 144 2.37 26.69 26.17
N VAL A 145 3.14 25.69 26.58
CA VAL A 145 4.09 25.80 27.71
C VAL A 145 5.45 26.39 27.34
N GLN A 146 5.59 26.93 26.12
CA GLN A 146 6.86 27.52 25.70
C GLN A 146 7.19 28.72 26.58
N ASN A 147 8.44 28.81 27.06
CA ASN A 147 8.92 29.93 27.89
C ASN A 147 8.14 30.16 29.19
N THR A 148 7.43 29.14 29.72
CA THR A 148 6.80 29.20 31.04
C THR A 148 7.46 28.20 32.01
N THR A 149 7.58 28.60 33.27
CA THR A 149 8.09 27.75 34.34
C THR A 149 7.00 26.87 34.94
N ALA A 150 7.36 25.92 35.80
CA ALA A 150 6.35 25.13 36.53
C ALA A 150 5.51 26.00 37.48
N GLU A 151 6.12 27.01 38.10
CA GLU A 151 5.44 27.97 38.99
C GLU A 151 4.42 28.82 38.23
N ASP A 152 4.80 29.28 37.01
CA ASP A 152 3.89 30.01 36.12
C ASP A 152 2.65 29.19 35.77
N ARG A 153 2.83 27.90 35.48
CA ARG A 153 1.72 26.98 35.17
C ARG A 153 0.82 26.75 36.38
N GLU A 154 1.40 26.62 37.57
CA GLU A 154 0.62 26.46 38.80
C GLU A 154 -0.20 27.72 39.10
N LYS A 155 0.39 28.89 38.93
CA LYS A 155 -0.32 30.17 39.06
C LYS A 155 -1.47 30.30 38.07
N VAL A 156 -1.27 29.94 36.80
CA VAL A 156 -2.35 29.94 35.79
C VAL A 156 -3.50 29.01 36.20
N LYS A 157 -3.19 27.82 36.73
CA LYS A 157 -4.20 26.89 37.23
C LYS A 157 -4.96 27.45 38.43
N GLU A 158 -4.26 28.11 39.36
CA GLU A 158 -4.87 28.79 40.50
C GLU A 158 -5.76 29.96 40.07
N ASP A 159 -5.33 30.77 39.10
CA ASP A 159 -6.11 31.87 38.55
C ASP A 159 -7.41 31.37 37.88
N ILE A 160 -7.34 30.30 37.07
CA ILE A 160 -8.53 29.64 36.50
C ILE A 160 -9.44 29.15 37.62
N LYS A 161 -8.88 28.44 38.62
CA LYS A 161 -9.65 27.90 39.74
C LYS A 161 -10.43 29.01 40.43
N ASN A 162 -9.73 30.04 40.90
CA ASN A 162 -10.32 31.16 41.62
C ASN A 162 -11.40 31.87 40.77
N TYR A 163 -11.15 32.09 39.48
CA TYR A 163 -12.11 32.74 38.59
C TYR A 163 -13.41 31.94 38.41
N PHE A 164 -13.32 30.61 38.24
CA PHE A 164 -14.47 29.76 37.98
C PHE A 164 -15.15 29.19 39.25
N THR A 165 -14.52 29.23 40.43
CA THR A 165 -15.13 28.78 41.69
C THR A 165 -15.63 29.93 42.58
N GLU A 166 -14.91 31.05 42.61
CA GLU A 166 -15.18 32.18 43.52
C GLU A 166 -15.46 33.50 42.77
N GLY A 167 -14.88 33.67 41.58
CA GLY A 167 -15.00 34.86 40.75
C GLY A 167 -16.24 34.92 39.85
N PRO A 168 -16.26 35.88 38.89
CA PRO A 168 -17.37 36.06 37.96
C PRO A 168 -17.68 34.81 37.13
N GLY A 169 -16.66 34.01 36.81
CA GLY A 169 -16.80 32.77 36.05
C GLY A 169 -17.66 31.71 36.72
N LYS A 170 -17.91 31.80 38.04
CA LYS A 170 -18.79 30.88 38.78
C LYS A 170 -20.19 30.77 38.18
N MET A 171 -20.69 31.84 37.57
CA MET A 171 -22.01 31.85 36.94
C MET A 171 -22.13 30.88 35.74
N SER A 172 -21.00 30.50 35.13
CA SER A 172 -20.96 29.53 34.02
C SER A 172 -21.30 28.09 34.44
N GLY A 173 -21.23 27.78 35.74
CA GLY A 173 -21.61 26.47 36.28
C GLY A 173 -20.67 25.32 35.95
N VAL A 174 -19.41 25.60 35.57
CA VAL A 174 -18.39 24.57 35.31
C VAL A 174 -18.12 23.76 36.58
N SER A 175 -18.44 22.46 36.56
CA SER A 175 -18.28 21.57 37.71
C SER A 175 -16.91 20.92 37.79
N THR A 176 -16.21 20.77 36.67
CA THR A 176 -14.83 20.27 36.62
C THR A 176 -14.03 21.00 35.55
N PHE A 177 -12.78 21.35 35.86
CA PHE A 177 -11.93 22.10 34.93
C PHE A 177 -10.54 21.47 34.83
N TYR A 178 -10.05 21.32 33.61
CA TYR A 178 -8.75 20.77 33.28
C TYR A 178 -7.84 21.81 32.62
N PHE A 179 -6.56 21.69 32.91
CA PHE A 179 -5.46 22.33 32.19
C PHE A 179 -4.79 21.29 31.30
N ARG A 180 -4.57 21.63 30.02
CA ARG A 180 -3.87 20.75 29.08
C ARG A 180 -2.63 21.48 28.56
N PRO A 181 -1.43 21.12 29.02
CA PRO A 181 -0.21 21.68 28.47
C PRO A 181 0.03 21.15 27.05
N CYS A 182 0.54 21.99 26.15
CA CYS A 182 0.86 21.59 24.78
C CYS A 182 2.15 22.24 24.27
N SER A 183 2.84 21.56 23.35
CA SER A 183 4.04 22.07 22.66
C SER A 183 3.67 22.64 21.29
N ILE A 184 4.50 23.56 20.77
CA ILE A 184 4.37 24.13 19.42
C ILE A 184 4.44 23.04 18.34
N LYS A 185 5.26 21.99 18.56
CA LYS A 185 5.48 20.91 17.59
C LYS A 185 4.34 19.89 17.54
N THR A 186 3.48 19.86 18.55
CA THR A 186 2.32 18.96 18.64
C THR A 186 1.17 19.53 17.81
N SER A 187 1.27 19.39 16.50
CA SER A 187 0.10 19.40 15.63
C SER A 187 -0.29 18.01 15.13
N ASN A 188 0.55 16.96 15.29
CA ASN A 188 0.31 15.61 14.74
C ASN A 188 1.11 14.45 15.39
N SER A 189 1.65 14.55 16.61
CA SER A 189 2.50 13.49 17.21
C SER A 189 1.97 12.94 18.54
N THR A 190 2.00 11.62 18.65
CA THR A 190 1.54 10.68 19.70
C THR A 190 2.15 10.82 21.10
N SER A 191 2.78 11.95 21.43
CA SER A 191 3.29 12.25 22.78
C SER A 191 2.49 13.44 23.34
N GLU A 192 1.25 13.20 23.72
CA GLU A 192 0.42 14.21 24.38
C GLU A 192 0.78 14.24 25.87
N GLU A 193 1.11 15.41 26.40
CA GLU A 193 1.23 15.62 27.84
C GLU A 193 -0.13 15.40 28.52
N PRO A 194 -0.18 14.83 29.74
CA PRO A 194 -1.43 14.41 30.37
C PRO A 194 -2.32 15.61 30.75
N TYR A 195 -3.63 15.36 30.83
CA TYR A 195 -4.59 16.33 31.34
C TYR A 195 -4.38 16.55 32.84
N GLU A 196 -4.21 17.80 33.26
CA GLU A 196 -4.05 18.18 34.66
C GLU A 196 -5.37 18.69 35.23
N LEU A 197 -5.93 17.99 36.23
CA LEU A 197 -7.16 18.42 36.90
C LEU A 197 -6.89 19.67 37.75
N ILE A 198 -7.66 20.74 37.54
CA ILE A 198 -7.58 21.98 38.34
C ILE A 198 -8.52 21.86 39.54
N TYR A 199 -9.79 21.53 39.31
CA TYR A 199 -10.81 21.31 40.34
C TYR A 199 -11.97 20.47 39.82
N GLY A 200 -12.77 19.92 40.76
CA GLY A 200 -13.93 19.08 40.48
C GLY A 200 -13.62 17.59 40.53
N ASP A 201 -14.56 16.78 40.05
CA ASP A 201 -14.48 15.31 40.14
C ASP A 201 -13.64 14.67 39.01
N GLY A 202 -13.28 15.44 37.99
CA GLY A 202 -12.48 14.98 36.84
C GLY A 202 -13.27 14.28 35.73
N PHE A 203 -14.58 14.11 35.91
CA PHE A 203 -15.45 13.51 34.91
C PHE A 203 -16.85 14.13 35.01
N ILE A 204 -17.62 13.98 33.93
CA ILE A 204 -19.05 14.32 33.88
C ILE A 204 -19.85 13.08 33.54
N TYR A 205 -21.16 13.11 33.81
CA TYR A 205 -22.05 12.01 33.51
C TYR A 205 -23.11 12.39 32.49
N GLU A 206 -23.28 11.57 31.46
CA GLU A 206 -24.35 11.70 30.49
C GLU A 206 -25.24 10.45 30.49
N SER A 207 -26.54 10.65 30.31
CA SER A 207 -27.50 9.56 30.19
C SER A 207 -27.83 9.29 28.72
N LEU A 208 -27.71 8.02 28.31
CA LEU A 208 -27.97 7.55 26.94
C LEU A 208 -28.63 6.17 26.99
N LEU A 209 -29.80 6.00 26.35
CA LEU A 209 -30.56 4.74 26.32
C LEU A 209 -30.75 4.10 27.72
N GLU A 210 -31.16 4.90 28.71
CA GLU A 210 -31.37 4.46 30.11
C GLU A 210 -30.11 4.00 30.84
N MET A 211 -28.93 4.22 30.24
CA MET A 211 -27.63 3.92 30.82
C MET A 211 -26.91 5.22 31.14
N LYS A 212 -26.13 5.23 32.22
CA LYS A 212 -25.33 6.36 32.65
C LYS A 212 -23.88 6.17 32.24
N PHE A 213 -23.26 7.19 31.63
CA PHE A 213 -21.90 7.13 31.13
C PHE A 213 -21.05 8.22 31.78
N ARG A 214 -19.96 7.81 32.43
CA ARG A 214 -18.83 8.65 32.81
C ARG A 214 -18.07 9.06 31.55
N ILE A 215 -17.77 10.35 31.46
CA ILE A 215 -17.03 10.99 30.36
C ILE A 215 -15.83 11.74 30.94
N SER A 216 -14.63 11.26 30.62
CA SER A 216 -13.33 11.88 30.88
C SER A 216 -12.94 12.91 29.79
N PRO A 217 -11.96 13.81 30.02
CA PRO A 217 -11.66 14.91 29.09
C PRO A 217 -11.20 14.46 27.70
N SER A 218 -10.39 13.40 27.63
CA SER A 218 -9.86 12.79 26.40
C SER A 218 -10.84 11.86 25.70
N SER A 219 -11.87 11.37 26.40
CA SER A 219 -12.65 10.24 25.90
C SER A 219 -13.63 10.64 24.80
N PHE A 220 -13.75 9.80 23.78
CA PHE A 220 -14.68 10.04 22.68
C PHE A 220 -16.12 9.72 23.14
N PHE A 221 -17.02 10.67 22.91
CA PHE A 221 -18.45 10.51 23.13
C PHE A 221 -19.20 11.20 21.97
N GLN A 222 -20.31 10.61 21.52
CA GLN A 222 -21.05 11.15 20.39
C GLN A 222 -21.57 12.55 20.71
N VAL A 223 -21.24 13.52 19.85
CA VAL A 223 -21.49 14.95 20.14
C VAL A 223 -22.97 15.33 20.17
N ASN A 224 -23.84 14.50 19.59
CA ASN A 224 -25.28 14.66 19.63
C ASN A 224 -25.87 13.38 20.25
N THR A 225 -26.09 13.41 21.56
CA THR A 225 -26.65 12.28 22.31
C THR A 225 -27.98 11.82 21.72
N ALA A 226 -28.81 12.73 21.19
CA ALA A 226 -30.16 12.39 20.71
C ALA A 226 -30.11 11.66 19.36
N ALA A 227 -29.19 12.05 18.49
CA ALA A 227 -28.90 11.30 17.27
C ALA A 227 -28.23 9.95 17.57
N ALA A 228 -27.33 9.91 18.56
CA ALA A 228 -26.65 8.68 18.97
C ALA A 228 -27.64 7.62 19.48
N GLU A 229 -28.64 8.00 20.29
CA GLU A 229 -29.70 7.11 20.76
C GLU A 229 -30.48 6.47 19.61
N VAL A 230 -30.82 7.27 18.58
CA VAL A 230 -31.49 6.76 17.37
C VAL A 230 -30.57 5.81 16.61
N MET A 231 -29.30 6.17 16.42
CA MET A 231 -28.32 5.33 15.74
C MET A 231 -28.09 4.00 16.46
N TYR A 232 -27.97 4.01 17.79
CA TYR A 232 -27.71 2.82 18.59
C TYR A 232 -28.92 1.89 18.62
N LYS A 233 -30.15 2.43 18.62
CA LYS A 233 -31.37 1.62 18.43
C LYS A 233 -31.38 0.91 17.08
N LEU A 234 -30.98 1.61 16.00
CA LEU A 234 -30.85 0.99 14.68
C LEU A 234 -29.74 -0.07 14.64
N ILE A 235 -28.60 0.19 15.29
CA ILE A 235 -27.53 -0.81 15.42
C ILE A 235 -28.06 -2.04 16.17
N GLN A 236 -28.75 -1.85 17.31
CA GLN A 236 -29.36 -2.95 18.07
C GLN A 236 -30.31 -3.77 17.19
N GLU A 237 -31.21 -3.12 16.44
CA GLU A 237 -32.11 -3.79 15.50
C GLU A 237 -31.35 -4.55 14.42
N TRP A 238 -30.37 -3.90 13.78
CA TRP A 238 -29.61 -4.47 12.68
C TRP A 238 -28.66 -5.57 13.10
N THR A 239 -28.13 -5.56 14.32
CA THR A 239 -27.31 -6.67 14.82
C THR A 239 -28.12 -7.96 14.90
N GLY A 240 -29.42 -7.87 15.22
CA GLY A 240 -30.26 -9.03 15.50
C GLY A 240 -29.72 -9.89 16.64
N ALA A 241 -28.88 -9.31 17.49
CA ALA A 241 -28.27 -10.02 18.61
C ALA A 241 -29.32 -10.35 19.66
N THR A 242 -29.17 -11.52 20.28
CA THR A 242 -30.08 -12.06 21.28
C THR A 242 -29.31 -12.47 22.52
N GLN A 243 -30.00 -12.95 23.56
CA GLN A 243 -29.40 -13.37 24.83
C GLN A 243 -28.38 -14.52 24.70
N THR A 244 -28.26 -15.15 23.52
CA THR A 244 -27.23 -16.16 23.23
C THR A 244 -26.02 -15.60 22.49
N SER A 245 -26.10 -14.37 22.00
CA SER A 245 -25.11 -13.79 21.10
C SER A 245 -23.93 -13.19 21.87
N THR A 246 -22.72 -13.32 21.32
CA THR A 246 -21.57 -12.51 21.73
C THR A 246 -21.37 -11.36 20.75
N VAL A 247 -21.32 -10.13 21.27
CA VAL A 247 -21.11 -8.92 20.49
C VAL A 247 -19.64 -8.50 20.59
N LEU A 248 -18.97 -8.38 19.45
CA LEU A 248 -17.66 -7.74 19.33
C LEU A 248 -17.88 -6.25 19.04
N ASP A 249 -17.56 -5.38 20.00
CA ASP A 249 -17.62 -3.92 19.85
C ASP A 249 -16.21 -3.40 19.53
N ILE A 250 -15.96 -3.08 18.26
CA ILE A 250 -14.63 -2.78 17.74
C ILE A 250 -14.44 -1.28 17.61
N CYS A 251 -13.34 -0.78 18.19
CA CYS A 251 -13.15 0.65 18.44
C CYS A 251 -14.22 1.18 19.40
N CYS A 252 -14.45 0.46 20.50
CA CYS A 252 -15.61 0.68 21.36
C CYS A 252 -15.59 2.01 22.13
N GLY A 253 -14.47 2.75 22.15
CA GLY A 253 -14.32 3.96 22.95
C GLY A 253 -14.64 3.69 24.43
N THR A 254 -15.52 4.51 25.01
CA THR A 254 -16.01 4.35 26.40
C THR A 254 -17.08 3.27 26.56
N GLY A 255 -17.22 2.37 25.58
CA GLY A 255 -18.13 1.23 25.57
C GLY A 255 -19.58 1.57 25.28
N THR A 256 -19.88 2.74 24.69
CA THR A 256 -21.28 3.22 24.62
C THR A 256 -22.20 2.32 23.83
N ILE A 257 -21.74 1.77 22.70
CA ILE A 257 -22.59 0.94 21.85
C ILE A 257 -22.77 -0.43 22.49
N GLY A 258 -21.68 -1.14 22.76
CA GLY A 258 -21.71 -2.47 23.37
C GLY A 258 -22.46 -2.49 24.71
N LEU A 259 -22.25 -1.48 25.57
CA LEU A 259 -22.95 -1.42 26.85
C LEU A 259 -24.46 -1.21 26.70
N SER A 260 -24.91 -0.44 25.70
CA SER A 260 -26.33 -0.29 25.39
C SER A 260 -26.99 -1.61 24.94
N LEU A 261 -26.22 -2.55 24.38
CA LEU A 261 -26.71 -3.88 23.98
C LEU A 261 -26.57 -4.92 25.09
N ALA A 262 -25.76 -4.67 26.12
CA ALA A 262 -25.32 -5.68 27.08
C ALA A 262 -26.45 -6.43 27.81
N LYS A 263 -27.58 -5.74 28.08
CA LYS A 263 -28.77 -6.37 28.70
C LYS A 263 -29.51 -7.34 27.78
N SER A 264 -29.25 -7.31 26.48
CA SER A 264 -29.95 -8.09 25.46
C SER A 264 -29.09 -9.22 24.89
N VAL A 265 -27.85 -9.39 25.34
CA VAL A 265 -26.87 -10.32 24.76
C VAL A 265 -26.14 -11.14 25.82
N ALA A 266 -25.57 -12.27 25.42
CA ALA A 266 -24.83 -13.13 26.35
C ALA A 266 -23.58 -12.43 26.89
N LYS A 267 -22.78 -11.86 25.97
CA LYS A 267 -21.49 -11.24 26.29
C LYS A 267 -21.18 -10.10 25.32
N VAL A 268 -20.50 -9.07 25.80
CA VAL A 268 -19.94 -7.99 24.99
C VAL A 268 -18.43 -7.99 25.17
N ILE A 269 -17.68 -7.96 24.07
CA ILE A 269 -16.23 -7.84 24.06
C ILE A 269 -15.87 -6.54 23.34
N GLY A 270 -15.40 -5.55 24.08
CA GLY A 270 -14.95 -4.26 23.56
C GLY A 270 -13.45 -4.21 23.34
N ILE A 271 -13.01 -3.66 22.21
CA ILE A 271 -11.58 -3.44 21.90
C ILE A 271 -11.35 -1.96 21.62
N GLU A 272 -10.44 -1.35 22.37
CA GLU A 272 -10.10 0.06 22.24
C GLU A 272 -8.60 0.27 22.54
N MET A 273 -7.95 1.17 21.80
CA MET A 273 -6.51 1.42 21.97
C MET A 273 -6.22 2.49 23.04
N CYS A 274 -7.19 3.37 23.31
CA CYS A 274 -7.08 4.41 24.33
C CYS A 274 -7.35 3.85 25.73
N LYS A 275 -6.31 3.81 26.56
CA LYS A 275 -6.37 3.29 27.93
C LYS A 275 -7.44 3.98 28.78
N GLU A 276 -7.51 5.31 28.73
CA GLU A 276 -8.49 6.10 29.49
C GLU A 276 -9.93 5.79 29.05
N ALA A 277 -10.15 5.56 27.75
CA ALA A 277 -11.46 5.16 27.25
C ALA A 277 -11.86 3.75 27.72
N VAL A 278 -10.91 2.82 27.81
CA VAL A 278 -11.13 1.48 28.38
C VAL A 278 -11.43 1.54 29.89
N GLU A 279 -10.76 2.42 30.64
CA GLU A 279 -11.04 2.65 32.05
C GLU A 279 -12.43 3.26 32.27
N ASP A 280 -12.82 4.24 31.44
CA ASP A 280 -14.18 4.76 31.38
C ASP A 280 -15.17 3.64 31.04
N ALA A 281 -14.90 2.78 30.06
CA ALA A 281 -15.79 1.69 29.65
C ALA A 281 -16.02 0.66 30.78
N LYS A 282 -14.97 0.28 31.50
CA LYS A 282 -15.05 -0.57 32.71
C LYS A 282 -15.85 0.10 33.82
N SER A 283 -15.59 1.38 34.07
CA SER A 283 -16.34 2.17 35.05
C SER A 283 -17.82 2.28 34.67
N ASN A 284 -18.12 2.46 33.39
CA ASN A 284 -19.48 2.56 32.86
C ASN A 284 -20.22 1.23 32.99
N ALA A 285 -19.58 0.10 32.70
CA ALA A 285 -20.18 -1.21 32.93
C ALA A 285 -20.56 -1.42 34.41
N ALA A 286 -19.62 -1.12 35.32
CA ALA A 286 -19.87 -1.20 36.76
C ALA A 286 -20.98 -0.25 37.24
N LEU A 287 -20.97 1.00 36.78
CA LEU A 287 -21.96 2.02 37.12
C LEU A 287 -23.39 1.61 36.74
N ASN A 288 -23.53 0.85 35.64
CA ASN A 288 -24.82 0.36 35.17
C ASN A 288 -25.15 -1.07 35.65
N GLY A 289 -24.35 -1.64 36.56
CA GLY A 289 -24.55 -3.00 37.07
C GLY A 289 -24.42 -4.09 36.01
N VAL A 290 -23.66 -3.85 34.94
CA VAL A 290 -23.44 -4.78 33.84
C VAL A 290 -22.15 -5.57 34.06
N THR A 291 -22.26 -6.89 34.12
CA THR A 291 -21.14 -7.81 34.43
C THR A 291 -20.68 -8.65 33.25
N ASN A 292 -21.41 -8.66 32.14
CA ASN A 292 -21.13 -9.46 30.95
C ASN A 292 -20.35 -8.69 29.87
N CYS A 293 -19.66 -7.60 30.23
CA CYS A 293 -18.78 -6.84 29.34
C CYS A 293 -17.31 -7.10 29.69
N GLU A 294 -16.49 -7.35 28.67
CA GLU A 294 -15.05 -7.50 28.77
C GLU A 294 -14.37 -6.48 27.84
N TYR A 295 -13.31 -5.83 28.30
CA TYR A 295 -12.64 -4.76 27.55
C TYR A 295 -11.14 -4.99 27.42
N TYR A 296 -10.64 -4.90 26.19
CA TYR A 296 -9.23 -5.06 25.83
C TYR A 296 -8.61 -3.70 25.44
N CYS A 297 -7.52 -3.33 26.12
CA CYS A 297 -6.75 -2.13 25.82
C CYS A 297 -5.62 -2.46 24.82
N ALA A 298 -5.94 -2.44 23.53
CA ALA A 298 -4.99 -2.78 22.46
C ALA A 298 -5.41 -2.16 21.13
N LYS A 299 -4.48 -2.08 20.18
CA LYS A 299 -4.87 -1.82 18.80
C LYS A 299 -5.61 -3.06 18.27
N VAL A 300 -6.73 -2.84 17.59
CA VAL A 300 -7.60 -3.92 17.12
C VAL A 300 -6.83 -4.97 16.31
N GLN A 301 -5.96 -4.54 15.39
CA GLN A 301 -5.20 -5.45 14.53
C GLN A 301 -4.21 -6.36 15.29
N ASP A 302 -3.82 -5.98 16.51
CA ASP A 302 -2.83 -6.72 17.30
C ASP A 302 -3.48 -7.86 18.11
N CYS A 303 -4.80 -7.79 18.37
CA CYS A 303 -5.48 -8.75 19.27
C CYS A 303 -6.74 -9.41 18.68
N ILE A 304 -7.28 -8.90 17.57
CA ILE A 304 -8.56 -9.40 17.03
C ILE A 304 -8.51 -10.88 16.61
N GLN A 305 -7.37 -11.36 16.11
CA GLN A 305 -7.21 -12.76 15.71
C GLN A 305 -7.29 -13.70 16.91
N ASP A 306 -6.59 -13.38 18.00
CA ASP A 306 -6.62 -14.16 19.24
C ASP A 306 -8.01 -14.14 19.87
N ILE A 307 -8.66 -12.97 19.90
CA ILE A 307 -10.03 -12.82 20.43
C ILE A 307 -10.99 -13.70 19.65
N VAL A 308 -10.98 -13.62 18.32
CA VAL A 308 -11.85 -14.42 17.44
C VAL A 308 -11.59 -15.92 17.58
N HIS A 309 -10.33 -16.33 17.66
CA HIS A 309 -9.95 -17.74 17.81
C HIS A 309 -10.44 -18.35 19.14
N ASN A 310 -10.47 -17.54 20.21
CA ASN A 310 -10.85 -17.98 21.55
C ASN A 310 -12.35 -17.79 21.86
N LEU A 311 -13.20 -17.58 20.85
CA LEU A 311 -14.65 -17.49 21.06
C LEU A 311 -15.28 -18.87 21.21
N ASP A 312 -15.80 -19.16 22.39
CA ASP A 312 -16.49 -20.42 22.73
C ASP A 312 -17.98 -20.45 22.28
N THR A 313 -18.42 -19.54 21.40
CA THR A 313 -19.81 -19.46 20.93
C THR A 313 -19.91 -19.51 19.42
N SER A 314 -21.01 -20.07 18.91
CA SER A 314 -21.36 -20.10 17.48
C SER A 314 -22.24 -18.92 17.04
N ASP A 315 -22.56 -17.99 17.94
CA ASP A 315 -23.45 -16.85 17.70
C ASP A 315 -22.73 -15.52 17.94
N VAL A 316 -21.94 -15.08 16.97
CA VAL A 316 -21.14 -13.85 17.07
C VAL A 316 -21.66 -12.77 16.13
N VAL A 317 -21.72 -11.53 16.61
CA VAL A 317 -22.02 -10.33 15.82
C VAL A 317 -20.95 -9.28 16.08
N ALA A 318 -20.49 -8.59 15.06
CA ALA A 318 -19.51 -7.52 15.19
C ALA A 318 -20.12 -6.15 14.87
N ILE A 319 -19.74 -5.14 15.66
CA ILE A 319 -20.07 -3.74 15.43
C ILE A 319 -18.75 -3.00 15.23
N LEU A 320 -18.66 -2.23 14.14
CA LEU A 320 -17.49 -1.43 13.82
C LEU A 320 -17.92 0.03 13.73
N ASP A 321 -17.38 0.88 14.62
CA ASP A 321 -17.47 2.35 14.52
C ASP A 321 -16.05 2.94 14.39
N PRO A 322 -15.39 2.78 13.23
CA PRO A 322 -14.00 3.15 13.07
C PRO A 322 -13.80 4.67 12.94
N PRO A 323 -12.56 5.15 13.17
CA PRO A 323 -12.22 6.55 12.95
C PRO A 323 -12.37 6.94 11.48
N ARG A 324 -12.31 8.25 11.18
CA ARG A 324 -12.40 8.79 9.81
C ARG A 324 -11.38 8.19 8.84
N ALA A 325 -10.26 7.65 9.33
CA ALA A 325 -9.26 6.97 8.51
C ALA A 325 -9.70 5.58 8.01
N GLY A 326 -10.84 5.06 8.48
CA GLY A 326 -11.29 3.69 8.24
C GLY A 326 -10.66 2.70 9.20
N ILE A 327 -10.94 1.41 8.99
CA ILE A 327 -10.36 0.33 9.78
C ILE A 327 -9.29 -0.41 8.97
N HIS A 328 -8.25 -0.88 9.66
CA HIS A 328 -7.16 -1.61 9.03
C HIS A 328 -7.66 -2.94 8.43
N GLN A 329 -7.16 -3.31 7.24
CA GLN A 329 -7.70 -4.47 6.51
C GLN A 329 -7.51 -5.80 7.22
N VAL A 330 -6.44 -5.94 8.02
CA VAL A 330 -6.23 -7.10 8.89
C VAL A 330 -7.45 -7.36 9.79
N VAL A 331 -8.13 -6.32 10.26
CA VAL A 331 -9.33 -6.46 11.09
C VAL A 331 -10.50 -7.02 10.27
N ILE A 332 -10.75 -6.47 9.08
CA ILE A 332 -11.81 -6.96 8.20
C ILE A 332 -11.58 -8.42 7.82
N LYS A 333 -10.33 -8.78 7.48
CA LYS A 333 -9.95 -10.17 7.19
C LYS A 333 -10.18 -11.08 8.39
N ALA A 334 -9.72 -10.70 9.59
CA ALA A 334 -9.93 -11.49 10.80
C ALA A 334 -11.42 -11.73 11.09
N LEU A 335 -12.26 -10.70 10.93
CA LEU A 335 -13.70 -10.83 11.10
C LEU A 335 -14.33 -11.75 10.04
N ARG A 336 -13.92 -11.61 8.77
CA ARG A 336 -14.44 -12.47 7.69
C ARG A 336 -14.01 -13.94 7.82
N MET A 337 -12.85 -14.19 8.43
CA MET A 337 -12.37 -15.56 8.72
C MET A 337 -13.04 -16.17 9.96
N CYS A 338 -13.75 -15.38 10.78
CA CYS A 338 -14.50 -15.87 11.92
C CYS A 338 -15.76 -16.62 11.43
N GLN A 339 -15.72 -17.96 11.42
CA GLN A 339 -16.85 -18.78 10.96
C GLN A 339 -18.11 -18.61 11.82
N GLN A 340 -17.94 -18.25 13.08
CA GLN A 340 -19.01 -18.02 14.05
C GLN A 340 -19.68 -16.65 13.87
N LEU A 341 -19.09 -15.76 13.06
CA LEU A 341 -19.61 -14.40 12.82
C LEU A 341 -20.79 -14.44 11.85
N LYS A 342 -21.98 -14.11 12.36
CA LYS A 342 -23.21 -14.09 11.56
C LYS A 342 -23.48 -12.76 10.89
N ARG A 343 -22.99 -11.66 11.49
CA ARG A 343 -23.30 -10.32 11.02
C ARG A 343 -22.24 -9.29 11.41
N ILE A 344 -22.07 -8.30 10.54
CA ILE A 344 -21.26 -7.11 10.79
C ILE A 344 -22.16 -5.89 10.61
N VAL A 345 -22.22 -5.02 11.62
CA VAL A 345 -22.83 -3.70 11.53
C VAL A 345 -21.70 -2.66 11.47
N TYR A 346 -21.58 -1.98 10.33
CA TYR A 346 -20.53 -0.99 10.09
C TYR A 346 -21.11 0.43 10.12
N ALA A 347 -20.76 1.20 11.16
CA ALA A 347 -21.10 2.62 11.27
C ALA A 347 -20.02 3.46 10.57
N SER A 348 -20.39 4.28 9.58
CA SER A 348 -19.41 5.09 8.83
C SER A 348 -19.81 6.55 8.77
N CYS A 349 -18.89 7.42 9.22
CA CYS A 349 -18.99 8.87 9.03
C CYS A 349 -18.52 9.33 7.63
N HIS A 350 -17.81 8.48 6.89
CA HIS A 350 -17.28 8.75 5.55
C HIS A 350 -17.45 7.54 4.61
N PRO A 351 -18.59 7.44 3.90
CA PRO A 351 -18.94 6.25 3.11
C PRO A 351 -17.89 5.83 2.08
N MET A 352 -17.17 6.79 1.48
CA MET A 352 -16.15 6.50 0.47
C MET A 352 -14.95 5.71 1.00
N ILE A 353 -14.60 5.85 2.28
CA ILE A 353 -13.50 5.10 2.89
C ILE A 353 -13.97 3.68 3.23
N ALA A 354 -15.22 3.54 3.69
CA ALA A 354 -15.82 2.23 3.94
C ALA A 354 -15.93 1.37 2.67
N LYS A 355 -16.01 2.00 1.48
CA LYS A 355 -15.98 1.30 0.18
C LYS A 355 -14.84 0.30 0.08
N THR A 356 -13.62 0.69 0.47
CA THR A 356 -12.44 -0.18 0.38
C THR A 356 -12.57 -1.39 1.33
N ASN A 357 -13.17 -1.19 2.52
CA ASN A 357 -13.44 -2.28 3.46
C ASN A 357 -14.57 -3.23 2.99
N PHE A 358 -15.47 -2.76 2.12
CA PHE A 358 -16.53 -3.59 1.53
C PHE A 358 -16.07 -4.39 0.31
N ILE A 359 -15.11 -3.87 -0.45
CA ILE A 359 -14.73 -4.40 -1.77
C ILE A 359 -13.54 -5.36 -1.75
N GLU A 360 -12.71 -5.36 -0.70
CA GLU A 360 -11.43 -6.09 -0.72
C GLU A 360 -11.55 -7.63 -0.71
N LYS A 361 -10.58 -8.25 -1.39
CA LYS A 361 -10.36 -9.67 -1.67
C LYS A 361 -9.91 -10.42 -0.41
N ASP A 362 -10.79 -11.27 0.12
CA ASP A 362 -10.51 -12.59 0.71
C ASP A 362 -11.79 -13.13 1.38
N PHE A 363 -12.25 -14.26 0.85
CA PHE A 363 -13.33 -15.17 1.25
C PHE A 363 -14.80 -14.68 1.39
N GLN A 364 -15.67 -15.55 0.88
CA GLN A 364 -17.13 -15.43 0.76
C GLN A 364 -17.82 -15.21 2.11
N CYS A 365 -18.50 -14.07 2.26
CA CYS A 365 -19.61 -13.98 3.21
C CYS A 365 -20.69 -13.02 2.69
N PHE A 366 -21.31 -13.39 1.58
CA PHE A 366 -22.74 -13.16 1.40
C PHE A 366 -23.36 -14.55 1.28
N LYS A 367 -24.27 -14.89 2.20
CA LYS A 367 -25.09 -16.09 2.05
C LYS A 367 -25.87 -15.96 0.74
N GLU A 368 -25.42 -16.67 -0.29
CA GLU A 368 -26.25 -17.01 -1.43
C GLU A 368 -27.32 -17.98 -0.94
N VAL A 369 -28.58 -17.58 -1.16
CA VAL A 369 -29.65 -18.53 -1.38
C VAL A 369 -29.34 -19.16 -2.74
N ASP A 370 -29.06 -20.46 -2.72
CA ASP A 370 -29.03 -21.42 -3.82
C ASP A 370 -28.88 -20.83 -5.23
N SER A 371 -27.65 -20.78 -5.75
CA SER A 371 -27.38 -21.04 -7.17
C SER A 371 -25.89 -21.27 -7.41
N VAL A 372 -25.50 -22.54 -7.30
CA VAL A 372 -24.32 -23.06 -7.98
C VAL A 372 -24.51 -22.80 -9.48
N HIS A 373 -23.76 -21.85 -10.04
CA HIS A 373 -23.46 -21.84 -11.46
C HIS A 373 -22.08 -22.41 -11.68
N ASP A 374 -22.10 -23.65 -12.18
CA ASP A 374 -21.01 -24.42 -12.77
C ASP A 374 -20.01 -23.55 -13.54
N ALA A 375 -18.81 -23.37 -12.98
CA ALA A 375 -17.61 -22.98 -13.73
C ALA A 375 -16.94 -24.23 -14.33
N SER A 376 -17.73 -25.13 -14.95
CA SER A 376 -17.26 -26.40 -15.52
C SER A 376 -17.28 -26.44 -17.05
N GLN A 377 -17.52 -25.33 -17.74
CA GLN A 377 -17.33 -25.28 -19.20
C GLN A 377 -15.90 -24.84 -19.55
N GLN A 378 -15.08 -25.83 -19.91
CA GLN A 378 -13.76 -25.63 -20.51
C GLN A 378 -13.87 -24.83 -21.82
N SER A 379 -12.89 -23.96 -22.08
CA SER A 379 -12.84 -23.19 -23.34
C SER A 379 -12.86 -24.14 -24.54
N PRO A 380 -13.75 -23.95 -25.53
CA PRO A 380 -13.81 -24.80 -26.73
C PRO A 380 -12.48 -24.92 -27.47
N GLN A 381 -11.66 -23.86 -27.44
CA GLN A 381 -10.32 -23.85 -28.07
C GLN A 381 -9.32 -24.74 -27.32
N VAL A 382 -9.42 -24.81 -25.99
CA VAL A 382 -8.57 -25.68 -25.17
C VAL A 382 -8.98 -27.13 -25.35
N GLN A 383 -10.29 -27.39 -25.37
CA GLN A 383 -10.83 -28.74 -25.60
C GLN A 383 -10.42 -29.28 -26.98
N ASP A 384 -10.60 -28.50 -28.05
CA ASP A 384 -10.20 -28.88 -29.40
C ASP A 384 -8.69 -29.19 -29.52
N LEU A 385 -7.85 -28.36 -28.90
CA LEU A 385 -6.40 -28.60 -28.85
C LEU A 385 -6.06 -29.88 -28.06
N LEU A 386 -6.75 -30.14 -26.95
CA LEU A 386 -6.51 -31.36 -26.16
C LEU A 386 -7.00 -32.64 -26.84
N ASP A 387 -8.09 -32.57 -27.60
CA ASP A 387 -8.70 -33.69 -28.32
C ASP A 387 -7.85 -34.12 -29.52
N ARG A 388 -7.22 -33.14 -30.21
CA ARG A 388 -6.28 -33.44 -31.31
C ARG A 388 -4.87 -33.81 -30.86
N SER A 389 -4.54 -33.58 -29.58
CA SER A 389 -3.22 -33.88 -29.03
C SER A 389 -3.14 -35.29 -28.44
N ILE A 390 -2.02 -35.97 -28.68
CA ILE A 390 -1.77 -37.32 -28.18
C ILE A 390 -0.74 -37.34 -27.04
N GLY A 391 -0.82 -38.34 -26.16
CA GLY A 391 0.21 -38.55 -25.14
C GLY A 391 1.54 -38.98 -25.76
N LEU A 392 2.66 -38.67 -25.10
CA LEU A 392 3.97 -39.03 -25.65
C LEU A 392 4.22 -40.54 -25.59
N LYS A 393 3.63 -41.26 -24.63
CA LYS A 393 3.61 -42.74 -24.59
C LYS A 393 3.01 -43.41 -25.81
N SER A 394 2.07 -42.74 -26.50
CA SER A 394 1.42 -43.29 -27.71
C SER A 394 2.20 -43.03 -29.01
N CYS A 395 3.28 -42.25 -28.96
CA CYS A 395 4.15 -41.99 -30.10
C CYS A 395 5.15 -43.14 -30.33
N SER A 396 5.61 -43.34 -31.57
CA SER A 396 6.70 -44.30 -31.84
C SER A 396 8.02 -43.80 -31.26
N ALA A 397 8.94 -44.72 -30.94
CA ALA A 397 10.22 -44.36 -30.33
C ALA A 397 11.04 -43.34 -31.14
N ASP A 398 10.96 -43.41 -32.47
CA ASP A 398 11.66 -42.48 -33.36
C ASP A 398 11.02 -41.09 -33.37
N VAL A 399 9.68 -41.01 -33.38
CA VAL A 399 8.95 -39.73 -33.27
C VAL A 399 9.21 -39.09 -31.91
N THR A 400 9.23 -39.87 -30.83
CA THR A 400 9.51 -39.32 -29.51
C THR A 400 10.94 -38.80 -29.38
N ARG A 401 11.95 -39.51 -29.91
CA ARG A 401 13.32 -38.96 -29.97
C ARG A 401 13.38 -37.65 -30.74
N GLN A 402 12.70 -37.58 -31.88
CA GLN A 402 12.64 -36.36 -32.68
C GLN A 402 11.95 -35.20 -31.95
N ILE A 403 10.87 -35.45 -31.22
CA ILE A 403 10.24 -34.43 -30.37
C ILE A 403 11.21 -33.97 -29.28
N LEU A 404 11.92 -34.89 -28.62
CA LEU A 404 12.87 -34.52 -27.57
C LEU A 404 14.02 -33.66 -28.12
N ASP A 405 14.48 -33.93 -29.34
CA ASP A 405 15.51 -33.13 -30.02
C ASP A 405 14.98 -31.76 -30.48
N ASP A 406 13.77 -31.72 -31.08
CA ASP A 406 13.17 -30.49 -31.61
C ASP A 406 12.91 -29.43 -30.53
N PHE A 407 12.64 -29.85 -29.29
CA PHE A 407 12.40 -28.96 -28.14
C PHE A 407 13.57 -28.91 -27.15
N ASP A 408 14.71 -29.54 -27.47
CA ASP A 408 15.90 -29.59 -26.61
C ASP A 408 15.61 -30.16 -25.20
N ILE A 409 14.84 -31.25 -25.08
CA ILE A 409 14.42 -31.85 -23.80
C ILE A 409 14.90 -33.31 -23.61
N HIS A 410 16.01 -33.69 -24.25
CA HIS A 410 16.58 -35.06 -24.25
C HIS A 410 16.91 -35.63 -22.85
N GLY A 411 17.05 -34.80 -21.82
CA GLY A 411 17.25 -35.24 -20.43
C GLY A 411 15.98 -35.72 -19.70
N LEU A 412 14.78 -35.45 -20.24
CA LEU A 412 13.52 -35.78 -19.58
C LEU A 412 12.96 -37.13 -20.06
N LYS A 413 12.52 -37.95 -19.11
CA LYS A 413 11.88 -39.25 -19.35
C LYS A 413 10.43 -39.03 -19.77
N ILE A 414 9.99 -39.79 -20.78
CA ILE A 414 8.60 -39.80 -21.27
C ILE A 414 7.59 -40.05 -20.14
N ALA A 415 7.94 -40.93 -19.20
CA ALA A 415 7.11 -41.23 -18.04
C ALA A 415 6.83 -39.99 -17.16
N THR A 416 7.79 -39.06 -17.06
CA THR A 416 7.64 -37.80 -16.32
C THR A 416 6.72 -36.84 -17.07
N LEU A 417 6.94 -36.68 -18.39
CA LEU A 417 6.13 -35.83 -19.27
C LEU A 417 4.65 -36.24 -19.22
N ASP A 418 4.37 -37.53 -19.38
CA ASP A 418 2.99 -38.03 -19.31
C ASP A 418 2.37 -37.85 -17.91
N LYS A 419 3.16 -37.99 -16.84
CA LYS A 419 2.66 -37.79 -15.47
C LYS A 419 2.17 -36.36 -15.23
N TYR A 420 2.84 -35.38 -15.82
CA TYR A 420 2.43 -33.98 -15.80
C TYR A 420 1.33 -33.66 -16.82
N GLY A 421 0.91 -34.63 -17.64
CA GLY A 421 -0.14 -34.45 -18.64
C GLY A 421 0.33 -33.71 -19.90
N VAL A 422 1.63 -33.68 -20.17
CA VAL A 422 2.17 -33.10 -21.40
C VAL A 422 1.70 -33.93 -22.59
N LYS A 423 1.21 -33.25 -23.63
CA LYS A 423 0.76 -33.87 -24.88
C LYS A 423 1.48 -33.26 -26.09
N PHE A 424 1.37 -33.92 -27.23
CA PHE A 424 1.91 -33.45 -28.51
C PHE A 424 0.81 -33.34 -29.57
N ASP A 425 0.72 -32.17 -30.21
CA ASP A 425 -0.13 -31.93 -31.38
C ASP A 425 0.69 -32.16 -32.66
N ILE A 426 0.39 -33.25 -33.37
CA ILE A 426 1.11 -33.66 -34.58
C ILE A 426 0.94 -32.64 -35.71
N GLN A 427 -0.27 -32.08 -35.89
CA GLN A 427 -0.58 -31.22 -37.03
C GLN A 427 0.26 -29.95 -37.02
N THR A 428 0.53 -29.45 -35.82
CA THR A 428 1.20 -28.17 -35.63
C THR A 428 2.59 -28.29 -35.02
N ARG A 429 3.08 -29.53 -34.85
CA ARG A 429 4.36 -29.87 -34.20
C ARG A 429 4.58 -29.08 -32.91
N SER A 430 3.59 -29.14 -32.01
CA SER A 430 3.63 -28.37 -30.77
C SER A 430 3.44 -29.22 -29.52
N LEU A 431 4.21 -28.90 -28.47
CA LEU A 431 4.00 -29.43 -27.13
C LEU A 431 2.89 -28.66 -26.43
N VAL A 432 2.00 -29.38 -25.75
CA VAL A 432 0.87 -28.84 -25.00
C VAL A 432 1.08 -29.16 -23.53
N LEU A 433 1.21 -28.11 -22.72
CA LEU A 433 1.51 -28.16 -21.30
C LEU A 433 0.30 -27.66 -20.50
N PRO A 434 -0.41 -28.52 -19.75
CA PRO A 434 -1.64 -28.14 -19.07
C PRO A 434 -1.40 -27.35 -17.78
N ALA A 435 -2.24 -26.33 -17.55
CA ALA A 435 -2.23 -25.51 -16.35
C ALA A 435 -3.55 -25.68 -15.58
N PHE A 436 -3.44 -25.83 -14.25
CA PHE A 436 -4.57 -26.19 -13.39
C PHE A 436 -4.78 -25.15 -12.27
N ASP A 437 -6.01 -24.99 -11.82
CA ASP A 437 -6.33 -24.15 -10.66
C ASP A 437 -6.04 -24.85 -9.32
N GLY A 438 -6.31 -24.14 -8.21
CA GLY A 438 -6.14 -24.67 -6.85
C GLY A 438 -7.05 -25.85 -6.49
N LYS A 439 -8.03 -26.17 -7.33
CA LYS A 439 -8.93 -27.33 -7.19
C LYS A 439 -8.53 -28.49 -8.11
N GLY A 440 -7.45 -28.36 -8.87
CA GLY A 440 -7.00 -29.35 -9.84
C GLY A 440 -7.79 -29.38 -11.14
N GLN A 441 -8.62 -28.35 -11.41
CA GLN A 441 -9.36 -28.22 -12.66
C GLN A 441 -8.47 -27.59 -13.73
N LEU A 442 -8.54 -28.10 -14.97
CA LEU A 442 -7.80 -27.55 -16.09
C LEU A 442 -8.39 -26.18 -16.48
N VAL A 443 -7.55 -25.14 -16.40
CA VAL A 443 -7.95 -23.75 -16.72
C VAL A 443 -7.33 -23.20 -17.99
N GLY A 444 -6.22 -23.78 -18.44
CA GLY A 444 -5.55 -23.39 -19.67
C GLY A 444 -4.42 -24.32 -20.05
N VAL A 445 -3.77 -24.00 -21.16
CA VAL A 445 -2.62 -24.73 -21.70
C VAL A 445 -1.58 -23.73 -22.22
N ARG A 446 -0.31 -23.99 -21.93
CA ARG A 446 0.82 -23.39 -22.63
C ARG A 446 1.18 -24.28 -23.81
N ARG A 447 1.44 -23.67 -24.96
CA ARG A 447 1.79 -24.35 -26.20
C ARG A 447 3.14 -23.87 -26.68
N LEU A 448 4.08 -24.80 -26.88
CA LEU A 448 5.39 -24.57 -27.45
C LEU A 448 5.40 -25.12 -28.88
N MET A 449 5.59 -24.27 -29.88
CA MET A 449 5.66 -24.67 -31.28
C MET A 449 7.10 -24.59 -31.76
N CYS A 450 7.60 -25.68 -32.35
CA CYS A 450 8.93 -25.67 -32.95
C CYS A 450 8.83 -25.38 -34.45
N THR A 451 9.49 -24.31 -34.90
CA THR A 451 9.63 -23.95 -36.31
C THR A 451 11.09 -24.09 -36.76
N ILE A 452 11.28 -24.55 -37.99
CA ILE A 452 12.60 -24.71 -38.63
C ILE A 452 12.65 -23.68 -39.75
N PRO A 453 13.44 -22.60 -39.63
CA PRO A 453 13.56 -21.60 -40.68
C PRO A 453 14.10 -22.21 -41.97
N GLU A 454 13.51 -21.87 -43.12
CA GLU A 454 13.95 -22.35 -44.44
C GLU A 454 15.42 -22.01 -44.75
N GLU A 455 15.95 -20.94 -44.14
CA GLU A 455 17.32 -20.46 -44.35
C GLU A 455 18.38 -21.26 -43.56
N ASN A 456 17.99 -22.05 -42.55
CA ASN A 456 18.94 -22.84 -41.76
C ASN A 456 18.26 -24.07 -41.11
N GLU A 457 18.41 -25.24 -41.75
CA GLU A 457 17.81 -26.50 -41.30
C GLU A 457 18.25 -26.96 -39.90
N ASN A 458 19.35 -26.42 -39.36
CA ASN A 458 19.86 -26.71 -38.03
C ASN A 458 19.34 -25.75 -36.95
N LEU A 459 18.72 -24.64 -37.33
CA LEU A 459 18.15 -23.69 -36.37
C LEU A 459 16.74 -24.14 -35.98
N ARG A 460 16.49 -24.30 -34.68
CA ARG A 460 15.17 -24.57 -34.11
C ARG A 460 14.71 -23.31 -33.39
N VAL A 461 13.54 -22.79 -33.75
CA VAL A 461 12.94 -21.62 -33.10
C VAL A 461 11.67 -22.08 -32.38
N ILE A 462 11.62 -21.82 -31.07
CA ILE A 462 10.46 -22.18 -30.24
C ILE A 462 9.60 -20.94 -30.06
N GLU A 463 8.34 -21.00 -30.52
CA GLU A 463 7.32 -19.99 -30.28
C GLU A 463 6.38 -20.44 -29.16
N GLU A 464 6.16 -19.56 -28.18
CA GLU A 464 5.28 -19.85 -27.04
C GLU A 464 3.93 -19.14 -27.19
N SER A 465 2.85 -19.82 -26.78
CA SER A 465 1.52 -19.22 -26.69
C SER A 465 0.72 -19.81 -25.53
N VAL A 466 -0.20 -19.02 -24.95
CA VAL A 466 -1.08 -19.45 -23.86
C VAL A 466 -2.53 -19.42 -24.33
N LEU A 467 -3.29 -20.48 -24.01
CA LEU A 467 -4.69 -20.63 -24.35
C LEU A 467 -5.51 -20.98 -23.10
N PRO A 468 -6.66 -20.32 -22.84
CA PRO A 468 -7.19 -19.18 -23.59
C PRO A 468 -6.29 -17.94 -23.42
N ARG A 469 -6.22 -17.07 -24.44
CA ARG A 469 -5.44 -15.81 -24.38
C ARG A 469 -5.89 -14.92 -23.21
N THR A 470 -7.16 -14.98 -22.86
CA THR A 470 -7.78 -14.28 -21.74
C THR A 470 -8.55 -15.28 -20.89
N GLY A 471 -8.21 -15.42 -19.61
CA GLY A 471 -8.85 -16.39 -18.72
C GLY A 471 -8.12 -16.57 -17.38
N PRO A 472 -8.64 -17.45 -16.51
CA PRO A 472 -7.99 -17.75 -15.23
C PRO A 472 -6.62 -18.41 -15.46
N LEU A 473 -5.59 -17.91 -14.75
CA LEU A 473 -4.23 -18.46 -14.79
C LEU A 473 -4.12 -19.67 -13.86
N GLY A 474 -3.38 -20.69 -14.29
CA GLY A 474 -3.16 -21.92 -13.53
C GLY A 474 -1.68 -22.20 -13.26
N LEU A 475 -1.44 -23.23 -12.46
CA LEU A 475 -0.12 -23.77 -12.15
C LEU A 475 0.09 -25.08 -12.92
N PHE A 476 1.19 -25.17 -13.66
CA PHE A 476 1.60 -26.42 -14.29
C PHE A 476 2.14 -27.38 -13.22
N GLY A 477 1.74 -28.65 -13.29
CA GLY A 477 2.13 -29.70 -12.34
C GLY A 477 1.21 -29.87 -11.13
N PHE A 478 0.19 -29.01 -10.96
CA PHE A 478 -0.72 -29.09 -9.81
C PHE A 478 -1.53 -30.40 -9.80
N ASN A 479 -1.83 -30.95 -10.97
CA ASN A 479 -2.44 -32.27 -11.16
C ASN A 479 -1.61 -33.45 -10.63
N THR A 480 -0.33 -33.24 -10.35
CA THR A 480 0.55 -34.29 -9.81
C THR A 480 0.59 -34.34 -8.28
N LEU A 481 -0.06 -33.38 -7.63
CA LEU A 481 -0.04 -33.22 -6.19
C LEU A 481 -1.06 -34.11 -5.49
N SER A 482 -0.66 -34.66 -4.34
CA SER A 482 -1.57 -35.33 -3.41
C SER A 482 -2.18 -34.33 -2.43
N ASP A 483 -3.36 -34.62 -1.87
CA ASP A 483 -4.04 -33.75 -0.90
C ASP A 483 -3.19 -33.45 0.35
N GLY A 484 -2.31 -34.37 0.75
CA GLY A 484 -1.41 -34.22 1.89
C GLY A 484 -0.09 -33.47 1.61
N THR A 485 0.12 -32.96 0.39
CA THR A 485 1.39 -32.31 0.02
C THR A 485 1.58 -30.99 0.78
N LYS A 486 2.64 -30.91 1.60
CA LYS A 486 2.98 -29.73 2.43
C LYS A 486 4.17 -28.92 1.91
N GLU A 487 5.02 -29.54 1.10
CA GLU A 487 6.24 -28.94 0.54
C GLU A 487 6.21 -29.02 -0.98
N VAL A 488 6.58 -27.92 -1.65
CA VAL A 488 6.65 -27.86 -3.11
C VAL A 488 7.76 -26.92 -3.57
N VAL A 489 8.37 -27.26 -4.71
CA VAL A 489 9.37 -26.43 -5.40
C VAL A 489 8.69 -25.60 -6.48
N LEU A 490 8.86 -24.28 -6.43
CA LEU A 490 8.37 -23.35 -7.46
C LEU A 490 9.49 -23.04 -8.45
N THR A 491 9.19 -23.22 -9.72
CA THR A 491 10.12 -23.00 -10.85
C THR A 491 9.58 -21.96 -11.82
N SER A 492 10.46 -21.39 -12.64
CA SER A 492 10.14 -20.40 -13.66
C SER A 492 9.54 -21.00 -14.93
N THR A 493 9.90 -22.24 -15.27
CA THR A 493 9.47 -22.89 -16.52
C THR A 493 8.90 -24.28 -16.23
N GLU A 494 7.98 -24.73 -17.08
CA GLU A 494 7.39 -26.05 -17.00
C GLU A 494 8.43 -27.17 -17.13
N LEU A 495 9.48 -26.94 -17.92
CA LEU A 495 10.58 -27.89 -18.11
C LEU A 495 11.45 -28.03 -16.85
N ASP A 496 11.67 -26.93 -16.13
CA ASP A 496 12.38 -26.97 -14.85
C ASP A 496 11.58 -27.75 -13.80
N ALA A 497 10.26 -27.56 -13.73
CA ALA A 497 9.40 -28.36 -12.85
C ALA A 497 9.53 -29.86 -13.16
N LEU A 498 9.52 -30.24 -14.45
CA LEU A 498 9.71 -31.64 -14.85
C LEU A 498 11.07 -32.19 -14.40
N ALA A 499 12.14 -31.41 -14.53
CA ALA A 499 13.48 -31.79 -14.13
C ALA A 499 13.60 -32.03 -12.62
N VAL A 500 13.07 -31.10 -11.80
CA VAL A 500 13.05 -31.25 -10.33
C VAL A 500 12.33 -32.52 -9.93
N PHE A 501 11.13 -32.75 -10.44
CA PHE A 501 10.34 -33.93 -10.09
C PHE A 501 11.02 -35.23 -10.51
N GLN A 502 11.59 -35.27 -11.71
CA GLN A 502 12.19 -36.47 -12.25
C GLN A 502 13.32 -37.03 -11.38
N GLU A 503 14.26 -36.18 -10.98
CA GLU A 503 15.42 -36.63 -10.22
C GLU A 503 15.10 -36.78 -8.74
N THR A 504 14.40 -35.79 -8.17
CA THR A 504 14.28 -35.70 -6.70
C THR A 504 13.00 -36.32 -6.16
N GLN A 505 12.01 -36.61 -7.03
CA GLN A 505 10.64 -36.97 -6.67
C GLN A 505 9.93 -35.93 -5.77
N THR A 506 10.50 -34.73 -5.63
CA THR A 506 9.90 -33.62 -4.88
C THR A 506 8.79 -33.00 -5.73
N PRO A 507 7.60 -32.77 -5.16
CA PRO A 507 6.54 -32.04 -5.86
C PRO A 507 7.04 -30.67 -6.36
N SER A 508 6.74 -30.34 -7.61
CA SER A 508 7.20 -29.10 -8.23
C SER A 508 6.14 -28.49 -9.14
N LEU A 509 6.06 -27.17 -9.13
CA LEU A 509 5.11 -26.39 -9.92
C LEU A 509 5.86 -25.34 -10.72
N ALA A 510 5.37 -25.03 -11.91
CA ALA A 510 5.86 -23.89 -12.69
C ALA A 510 4.90 -22.72 -12.57
N LEU A 511 5.46 -21.52 -12.42
CA LEU A 511 4.70 -20.28 -12.32
C LEU A 511 4.19 -19.85 -13.71
N PRO A 512 2.93 -19.38 -13.82
CA PRO A 512 2.31 -19.06 -15.11
C PRO A 512 3.02 -17.97 -15.90
N ASN A 513 3.70 -17.04 -15.25
CA ASN A 513 4.46 -15.96 -15.90
C ASN A 513 5.96 -16.04 -15.56
N GLY A 514 6.44 -17.24 -15.19
CA GLY A 514 7.81 -17.47 -14.75
C GLY A 514 8.25 -16.53 -13.62
N PHE A 515 9.44 -15.94 -13.75
CA PHE A 515 9.96 -14.97 -12.77
C PHE A 515 9.56 -13.51 -13.07
N SER A 516 8.81 -13.25 -14.14
CA SER A 516 8.42 -11.89 -14.55
C SER A 516 7.34 -11.29 -13.65
N SER A 517 6.38 -12.11 -13.20
CA SER A 517 5.33 -11.69 -12.27
C SER A 517 4.74 -12.89 -11.54
N LEU A 518 4.26 -12.70 -10.31
CA LEU A 518 3.50 -13.71 -9.57
C LEU A 518 2.03 -13.26 -9.49
N PRO A 519 1.14 -13.84 -10.33
CA PRO A 519 -0.26 -13.46 -10.37
C PRO A 519 -0.98 -13.77 -9.06
N GLN A 520 -1.89 -12.89 -8.64
CA GLN A 520 -2.67 -13.09 -7.41
C GLN A 520 -3.61 -14.30 -7.49
N GLU A 521 -4.03 -14.67 -8.70
CA GLU A 521 -4.99 -15.75 -8.98
C GLU A 521 -4.46 -17.11 -8.53
N VAL A 522 -3.14 -17.30 -8.54
CA VAL A 522 -2.49 -18.55 -8.12
C VAL A 522 -2.11 -18.56 -6.64
N LEU A 523 -2.19 -17.42 -5.93
CA LEU A 523 -1.79 -17.34 -4.51
C LEU A 523 -2.62 -18.28 -3.61
N PRO A 524 -3.96 -18.37 -3.73
CA PRO A 524 -4.74 -19.30 -2.90
C PRO A 524 -4.33 -20.76 -3.09
N ALA A 525 -3.95 -21.14 -4.32
CA ALA A 525 -3.46 -22.48 -4.61
C ALA A 525 -2.11 -22.77 -3.94
N LEU A 526 -1.31 -21.72 -3.72
CA LEU A 526 0.00 -21.80 -3.07
C LEU A 526 -0.06 -21.67 -1.55
N GLU A 527 -1.13 -21.14 -0.96
CA GLU A 527 -1.30 -20.97 0.50
C GLU A 527 -1.34 -22.29 1.27
N ARG A 528 -1.82 -23.37 0.64
CA ARG A 528 -1.89 -24.72 1.27
C ARG A 528 -0.54 -25.31 1.68
N PHE A 529 0.58 -24.82 1.12
CA PHE A 529 1.90 -25.37 1.37
C PHE A 529 2.56 -24.68 2.56
N SER A 530 2.99 -25.45 3.56
CA SER A 530 3.72 -24.92 4.72
C SER A 530 5.19 -24.63 4.41
N LYS A 531 5.72 -25.14 3.29
CA LYS A 531 7.09 -24.89 2.82
C LYS A 531 7.12 -24.71 1.30
N LEU A 532 7.68 -23.59 0.85
CA LEU A 532 7.88 -23.25 -0.56
C LEU A 532 9.36 -23.07 -0.83
N VAL A 533 9.92 -23.81 -1.79
CA VAL A 533 11.30 -23.62 -2.26
C VAL A 533 11.27 -22.93 -3.62
N LEU A 534 11.79 -21.72 -3.74
CA LEU A 534 11.82 -20.94 -4.97
C LEU A 534 13.15 -21.17 -5.69
N TRP A 535 13.09 -21.82 -6.86
CA TRP A 535 14.22 -22.09 -7.76
C TRP A 535 13.86 -21.58 -9.17
N LEU A 536 13.94 -20.26 -9.35
CA LEU A 536 13.32 -19.56 -10.48
C LEU A 536 14.25 -19.32 -11.69
N GLY A 537 15.46 -19.87 -11.71
CA GLY A 537 16.38 -19.70 -12.84
C GLY A 537 17.85 -19.60 -12.43
N ASP A 538 18.68 -19.25 -13.40
CA ASP A 538 20.14 -19.20 -13.33
C ASP A 538 20.71 -17.77 -13.31
N ASP A 539 19.86 -16.74 -13.32
CA ASP A 539 20.27 -15.34 -13.33
C ASP A 539 19.89 -14.57 -12.04
N MET A 540 20.57 -13.45 -11.82
CA MET A 540 20.32 -12.61 -10.64
C MET A 540 18.91 -11.99 -10.63
N ARG A 541 18.24 -11.90 -11.79
CA ARG A 541 16.88 -11.34 -11.91
C ARG A 541 15.86 -12.30 -11.33
N ALA A 542 15.99 -13.58 -11.63
CA ALA A 542 15.21 -14.66 -11.05
C ALA A 542 15.40 -14.73 -9.52
N TRP A 543 16.62 -14.51 -9.04
CA TRP A 543 16.91 -14.42 -7.61
C TRP A 543 16.20 -13.23 -6.94
N GLU A 544 16.26 -12.04 -7.54
CA GLU A 544 15.52 -10.88 -7.04
C GLU A 544 14.01 -11.09 -7.08
N ALA A 545 13.49 -11.67 -8.16
CA ALA A 545 12.07 -12.00 -8.30
C ALA A 545 11.63 -12.98 -7.21
N ALA A 546 12.44 -13.98 -6.88
CA ALA A 546 12.13 -14.90 -5.79
C ALA A 546 12.04 -14.19 -4.43
N LYS A 547 12.97 -13.26 -4.14
CA LYS A 547 12.90 -12.41 -2.92
C LYS A 547 11.62 -11.56 -2.89
N MET A 548 11.15 -11.08 -4.05
CA MET A 548 9.90 -10.32 -4.16
C MET A 548 8.66 -11.21 -3.98
N PHE A 549 8.61 -12.34 -4.69
CA PHE A 549 7.50 -13.29 -4.67
C PHE A 549 7.28 -13.86 -3.28
N ALA A 550 8.36 -14.12 -2.54
CA ALA A 550 8.25 -14.57 -1.18
C ALA A 550 7.58 -13.57 -0.23
N LYS A 551 7.67 -12.26 -0.50
CA LYS A 551 6.90 -11.26 0.28
C LYS A 551 5.39 -11.42 0.07
N LYS A 552 4.96 -11.84 -1.14
CA LYS A 552 3.55 -12.14 -1.46
C LYS A 552 3.12 -13.49 -0.90
N LEU A 553 4.02 -14.47 -0.93
CA LEU A 553 3.75 -15.83 -0.45
C LEU A 553 3.86 -15.95 1.07
N GLY A 554 4.51 -15.02 1.76
CA GLY A 554 4.78 -15.09 3.20
C GLY A 554 6.20 -15.58 3.46
N ASN A 555 7.03 -14.68 4.02
CA ASN A 555 8.47 -14.90 4.19
C ASN A 555 8.80 -16.17 5.01
N ASP A 556 8.03 -16.43 6.07
CA ASP A 556 8.36 -17.45 7.08
C ASP A 556 8.29 -18.89 6.54
N ARG A 557 7.65 -19.08 5.39
CA ARG A 557 7.50 -20.38 4.72
C ARG A 557 8.29 -20.50 3.41
N CYS A 558 9.01 -19.45 3.02
CA CYS A 558 9.73 -19.40 1.74
C CYS A 558 11.24 -19.63 1.93
N TYR A 559 11.77 -20.52 1.11
CA TYR A 559 13.19 -20.82 0.97
C TYR A 559 13.60 -20.47 -0.45
N ILE A 560 14.80 -19.93 -0.65
CA ILE A 560 15.25 -19.55 -1.99
C ILE A 560 16.61 -20.21 -2.30
N ILE A 561 16.76 -20.65 -3.54
CA ILE A 561 18.01 -21.17 -4.11
C ILE A 561 18.67 -20.06 -4.93
N ARG A 562 19.93 -19.76 -4.62
CA ARG A 562 20.69 -18.72 -5.30
C ARG A 562 21.34 -19.31 -6.56
N PRO A 563 21.19 -18.68 -7.72
CA PRO A 563 21.93 -19.07 -8.92
C PRO A 563 23.44 -19.02 -8.71
N SER A 564 24.15 -20.06 -9.12
CA SER A 564 25.61 -20.09 -9.19
C SER A 564 26.07 -21.03 -10.32
N GLU A 565 27.36 -21.01 -10.68
CA GLU A 565 27.90 -21.98 -11.66
C GLU A 565 27.70 -23.44 -11.21
N ASP A 566 27.78 -23.67 -9.89
CA ASP A 566 27.58 -24.98 -9.26
C ASP A 566 26.09 -25.32 -9.04
N ASP A 567 25.21 -24.31 -9.05
CA ASP A 567 23.77 -24.42 -8.79
C ASP A 567 22.96 -23.75 -9.94
N PRO A 568 22.96 -24.32 -11.17
CA PRO A 568 22.25 -23.75 -12.32
C PRO A 568 20.72 -23.96 -12.21
N SER A 569 19.96 -23.57 -13.25
CA SER A 569 18.52 -23.86 -13.33
C SER A 569 18.26 -25.37 -13.33
N PRO A 570 17.08 -25.85 -12.86
CA PRO A 570 16.83 -27.28 -12.70
C PRO A 570 17.05 -28.13 -13.96
N LEU A 571 16.60 -27.67 -15.13
CA LEU A 571 16.81 -28.39 -16.38
C LEU A 571 18.29 -28.48 -16.76
N GLU A 572 19.04 -27.38 -16.58
CA GLU A 572 20.47 -27.33 -16.88
C GLU A 572 21.29 -28.16 -15.88
N ALA A 573 20.91 -28.15 -14.61
CA ALA A 573 21.49 -29.01 -13.58
C ALA A 573 21.34 -30.50 -13.95
N LEU A 574 20.16 -30.88 -14.45
CA LEU A 574 19.88 -32.25 -14.90
C LEU A 574 20.75 -32.63 -16.11
N ARG A 575 20.93 -31.71 -17.07
CA ARG A 575 21.80 -31.92 -18.25
C ARG A 575 23.27 -32.09 -17.89
N ARG A 576 23.77 -31.30 -16.92
CA ARG A 576 25.14 -31.36 -16.43
C ARG A 576 25.43 -32.55 -15.51
N GLY A 577 24.39 -33.31 -15.13
CA GLY A 577 24.53 -34.41 -14.17
C GLY A 577 24.80 -33.93 -12.74
N VAL A 578 24.45 -32.68 -12.42
CA VAL A 578 24.47 -32.16 -11.04
C VAL A 578 23.33 -32.83 -10.26
N ARG A 579 23.57 -33.21 -9.01
CA ARG A 579 22.53 -33.80 -8.16
C ARG A 579 21.58 -32.70 -7.67
N LEU A 580 20.39 -32.56 -8.26
CA LEU A 580 19.41 -31.53 -7.90
C LEU A 580 19.02 -31.62 -6.42
N ARG A 581 19.06 -32.81 -5.81
CA ARG A 581 18.78 -32.98 -4.38
C ARG A 581 19.77 -32.18 -3.50
N GLU A 582 21.05 -32.16 -3.86
CA GLU A 582 22.06 -31.40 -3.12
C GLU A 582 21.85 -29.90 -3.26
N VAL A 583 21.36 -29.44 -4.42
CA VAL A 583 21.01 -28.04 -4.66
C VAL A 583 19.78 -27.64 -3.83
N LEU A 584 18.75 -28.50 -3.76
CA LEU A 584 17.57 -28.28 -2.91
C LEU A 584 17.94 -28.18 -1.42
N ASP A 585 18.86 -29.00 -0.94
CA ASP A 585 19.29 -29.00 0.46
C ASP A 585 20.07 -27.71 0.82
N LYS A 586 20.61 -26.98 -0.16
CA LYS A 586 21.24 -25.66 0.03
C LYS A 586 20.22 -24.50 0.15
N ALA A 587 18.93 -24.74 -0.05
CA ALA A 587 17.92 -23.68 -0.02
C ALA A 587 17.88 -22.97 1.35
N LYS A 588 17.95 -21.63 1.35
CA LYS A 588 18.02 -20.83 2.59
C LYS A 588 16.68 -20.15 2.90
N PRO A 589 16.26 -20.07 4.18
CA PRO A 589 15.06 -19.35 4.58
C PRO A 589 15.22 -17.85 4.39
N ILE A 590 14.10 -17.14 4.21
CA ILE A 590 14.09 -15.69 4.08
C ILE A 590 14.10 -15.03 5.46
N MET A 591 15.12 -14.21 5.70
CA MET A 591 15.37 -13.58 7.00
C MET A 591 14.55 -12.29 7.22
N HIS A 592 14.53 -11.84 8.47
CA HIS A 592 13.85 -10.60 8.90
C HIS A 592 14.32 -9.38 8.09
N LYS A 593 13.36 -8.56 7.63
CA LYS A 593 13.58 -7.45 6.67
C LYS A 593 14.58 -6.39 7.11
N SER A 594 14.82 -6.26 8.42
CA SER A 594 15.58 -5.12 8.99
C SER A 594 16.91 -5.51 9.64
N ILE A 595 17.25 -6.80 9.72
CA ILE A 595 18.45 -7.25 10.45
C ILE A 595 19.10 -8.42 9.71
N VAL A 596 20.36 -8.25 9.33
CA VAL A 596 21.20 -9.28 8.71
C VAL A 596 22.61 -9.19 9.30
N SER A 597 23.29 -10.32 9.52
CA SER A 597 24.68 -10.32 10.00
C SER A 597 25.66 -10.35 8.82
N PHE A 598 26.89 -9.87 9.05
CA PHE A 598 27.94 -9.91 8.02
C PHE A 598 28.25 -11.33 7.53
N SER A 599 28.16 -12.35 8.39
CA SER A 599 28.36 -13.75 7.98
C SER A 599 27.37 -14.20 6.90
N HIS A 600 26.14 -13.67 6.92
CA HIS A 600 25.13 -13.93 5.89
C HIS A 600 25.34 -13.05 4.65
N LEU A 601 25.81 -11.82 4.82
CA LEU A 601 26.15 -10.93 3.70
C LEU A 601 27.43 -11.34 2.96
N ARG A 602 28.36 -12.05 3.62
CA ARG A 602 29.70 -12.33 3.09
C ARG A 602 29.68 -12.99 1.72
N GLN A 603 28.83 -14.01 1.53
CA GLN A 603 28.67 -14.68 0.23
C GLN A 603 27.89 -13.81 -0.78
N GLU A 604 26.95 -12.97 -0.32
CA GLU A 604 26.26 -12.00 -1.19
C GLU A 604 27.27 -10.98 -1.74
N ILE A 605 28.04 -10.34 -0.87
CA ILE A 605 29.09 -9.38 -1.20
C ILE A 605 30.16 -10.00 -2.10
N PHE A 606 30.68 -11.19 -1.77
CA PHE A 606 31.70 -11.85 -2.60
C PHE A 606 31.21 -12.08 -4.03
N SER A 607 29.98 -12.56 -4.19
CA SER A 607 29.41 -12.81 -5.51
C SER A 607 29.03 -11.53 -6.26
N GLU A 608 28.61 -10.46 -5.57
CA GLU A 608 28.45 -9.14 -6.21
C GLU A 608 29.79 -8.58 -6.72
N LEU A 609 30.87 -8.79 -5.98
CA LEU A 609 32.23 -8.41 -6.41
C LEU A 609 32.72 -9.26 -7.58
N LEU A 610 32.40 -10.56 -7.60
CA LEU A 610 32.80 -11.49 -8.66
C LEU A 610 32.03 -11.25 -9.98
N HIS A 611 30.73 -10.93 -9.89
CA HIS A 611 29.84 -10.74 -11.04
C HIS A 611 29.36 -9.28 -11.18
N ALA A 612 30.28 -8.32 -11.06
CA ALA A 612 29.96 -6.89 -11.08
C ALA A 612 29.17 -6.43 -12.32
N GLU A 613 29.30 -7.12 -13.46
CA GLU A 613 28.53 -6.82 -14.67
C GLU A 613 27.08 -7.32 -14.64
N GLN A 614 26.77 -8.40 -13.90
CA GLN A 614 25.41 -8.94 -13.76
C GLN A 614 24.58 -8.16 -12.74
N VAL A 615 25.23 -7.54 -11.75
CA VAL A 615 24.60 -6.64 -10.76
C VAL A 615 24.37 -5.23 -11.34
N ALA A 616 25.05 -4.90 -12.44
CA ALA A 616 24.83 -3.66 -13.16
C ALA A 616 23.51 -3.75 -13.94
N GLY A 617 22.45 -3.15 -13.41
CA GLY A 617 21.04 -3.29 -13.82
C GLY A 617 20.72 -3.30 -15.33
N VAL A 618 19.46 -3.56 -15.69
CA VAL A 618 19.02 -3.91 -17.06
C VAL A 618 19.61 -2.97 -18.11
N LYS A 619 20.41 -3.51 -19.03
CA LYS A 619 21.09 -2.73 -20.07
C LYS A 619 20.11 -2.36 -21.17
N TRP A 620 20.20 -1.13 -21.67
CA TRP A 620 19.43 -0.73 -22.84
C TRP A 620 20.03 -1.33 -24.10
N LYS A 621 19.24 -2.07 -24.89
CA LYS A 621 19.71 -2.64 -26.17
C LYS A 621 19.78 -1.57 -27.25
N ARG A 622 18.75 -0.72 -27.34
CA ARG A 622 18.68 0.42 -28.28
C ARG A 622 19.64 1.56 -27.95
N TYR A 623 20.12 1.65 -26.70
CA TYR A 623 20.95 2.78 -26.23
C TYR A 623 22.27 2.36 -25.54
N PRO A 624 23.26 1.81 -26.28
CA PRO A 624 24.53 1.35 -25.70
C PRO A 624 25.34 2.44 -24.97
N VAL A 625 25.24 3.69 -25.40
CA VAL A 625 25.92 4.82 -24.76
C VAL A 625 25.42 5.06 -23.34
N LEU A 626 24.11 4.90 -23.10
CA LEU A 626 23.55 5.02 -21.74
C LEU A 626 24.09 3.96 -20.80
N ASN A 627 24.35 2.75 -21.30
CA ASN A 627 24.95 1.70 -20.49
C ASN A 627 26.38 2.06 -20.03
N LYS A 628 27.14 2.77 -20.86
CA LYS A 628 28.48 3.24 -20.49
C LYS A 628 28.43 4.28 -19.36
N LEU A 629 27.43 5.16 -19.43
CA LEU A 629 27.29 6.31 -18.51
C LEU A 629 26.59 5.94 -17.20
N LEU A 630 25.45 5.24 -17.29
CA LEU A 630 24.58 4.93 -16.16
C LEU A 630 24.80 3.52 -15.60
N LYS A 631 25.57 2.69 -16.31
CA LYS A 631 25.78 1.27 -15.97
C LYS A 631 24.50 0.43 -15.96
N GLY A 632 23.43 0.90 -16.62
CA GLY A 632 22.16 0.17 -16.80
C GLY A 632 21.04 0.67 -15.87
N HIS A 633 19.84 0.11 -16.06
CA HIS A 633 18.63 0.47 -15.33
C HIS A 633 18.54 -0.30 -14.00
N ARG A 634 18.75 0.38 -12.87
CA ARG A 634 18.74 -0.24 -11.53
C ARG A 634 17.49 0.10 -10.74
N ARG A 635 16.93 -0.90 -10.05
CA ARG A 635 15.81 -0.71 -9.13
C ARG A 635 16.24 0.09 -7.89
N GLY A 636 15.28 0.71 -7.21
CA GLY A 636 15.57 1.52 -6.02
C GLY A 636 16.06 2.95 -6.30
N GLU A 637 16.38 3.26 -7.57
CA GLU A 637 16.88 4.56 -8.00
C GLU A 637 15.77 5.47 -8.56
N LEU A 638 16.04 6.78 -8.53
CA LEU A 638 15.21 7.82 -9.13
C LEU A 638 16.01 8.53 -10.23
N THR A 639 15.58 8.42 -11.49
CA THR A 639 16.14 9.16 -12.61
C THR A 639 15.29 10.38 -12.92
N VAL A 640 15.91 11.57 -12.99
CA VAL A 640 15.24 12.79 -13.41
C VAL A 640 15.68 13.13 -14.84
N PHE A 641 14.72 13.19 -15.76
CA PHE A 641 14.96 13.56 -17.16
C PHE A 641 14.48 14.98 -17.42
N THR A 642 15.36 15.83 -17.95
CA THR A 642 15.06 17.25 -18.16
C THR A 642 15.56 17.78 -19.49
N GLY A 643 14.87 18.79 -20.02
CA GLY A 643 15.15 19.39 -21.32
C GLY A 643 14.05 20.34 -21.79
N PRO A 644 14.35 21.27 -22.72
CA PRO A 644 13.42 22.31 -23.15
C PRO A 644 12.12 21.73 -23.73
N THR A 645 11.02 22.50 -23.70
CA THR A 645 9.74 22.08 -24.28
C THR A 645 9.91 21.73 -25.76
N GLY A 646 9.30 20.63 -26.22
CA GLY A 646 9.41 20.18 -27.62
C GLY A 646 10.73 19.50 -28.01
N SER A 647 11.68 19.28 -27.08
CA SER A 647 12.95 18.58 -27.37
C SER A 647 12.82 17.06 -27.59
N GLY A 648 11.61 16.49 -27.48
CA GLY A 648 11.39 15.05 -27.66
C GLY A 648 11.55 14.20 -26.39
N LYS A 649 11.41 14.78 -25.19
CA LYS A 649 11.55 14.02 -23.93
C LYS A 649 10.59 12.85 -23.80
N THR A 650 9.29 13.09 -23.95
CA THR A 650 8.27 12.03 -23.89
C THR A 650 8.52 10.99 -24.97
N THR A 651 8.91 11.41 -26.18
CA THR A 651 9.28 10.52 -27.29
C THR A 651 10.49 9.66 -26.99
N PHE A 652 11.48 10.20 -26.30
CA PHE A 652 12.66 9.45 -25.88
C PHE A 652 12.33 8.48 -24.75
N ILE A 653 11.64 8.95 -23.70
CA ILE A 653 11.28 8.11 -22.54
C ILE A 653 10.33 6.98 -22.95
N SER A 654 9.42 7.22 -23.91
CA SER A 654 8.56 6.18 -24.47
C SER A 654 9.37 5.07 -25.11
N ASP A 655 10.31 5.37 -26.01
CA ASP A 655 11.16 4.37 -26.65
C ASP A 655 12.14 3.68 -25.68
N TYR A 656 12.73 4.46 -24.77
CA TYR A 656 13.56 3.99 -23.66
C TYR A 656 12.83 2.95 -22.79
N SER A 657 11.57 3.20 -22.46
CA SER A 657 10.76 2.29 -21.63
C SER A 657 10.30 1.06 -22.42
N LEU A 658 10.06 1.19 -23.73
CA LEU A 658 9.75 0.05 -24.59
C LEU A 658 10.92 -0.92 -24.69
N ASP A 659 12.15 -0.42 -24.82
CA ASP A 659 13.35 -1.25 -24.82
C ASP A 659 13.49 -2.08 -23.54
N LEU A 660 13.08 -1.53 -22.38
CA LEU A 660 13.05 -2.24 -21.11
C LEU A 660 11.89 -3.26 -21.04
N CYS A 661 10.68 -2.88 -21.47
CA CYS A 661 9.54 -3.81 -21.51
C CYS A 661 9.76 -5.00 -22.44
N MET A 662 10.39 -4.78 -23.60
CA MET A 662 10.79 -5.86 -24.52
C MET A 662 11.79 -6.83 -23.91
N GLN A 663 12.44 -6.45 -22.81
CA GLN A 663 13.35 -7.29 -22.03
C GLN A 663 12.70 -7.86 -20.75
N GLY A 664 11.37 -7.72 -20.60
CA GLY A 664 10.61 -8.24 -19.46
C GLY A 664 10.50 -7.32 -18.25
N VAL A 665 10.88 -6.04 -18.37
CA VAL A 665 10.72 -5.08 -17.25
C VAL A 665 9.29 -4.57 -17.18
N ASN A 666 8.56 -4.96 -16.14
CA ASN A 666 7.19 -4.49 -15.89
C ASN A 666 7.19 -2.98 -15.64
N THR A 667 6.56 -2.23 -16.55
CA THR A 667 6.65 -0.76 -16.58
C THR A 667 5.29 -0.11 -16.48
N LEU A 668 5.15 0.86 -15.57
CA LEU A 668 3.94 1.66 -15.37
C LEU A 668 4.15 3.09 -15.86
N TRP A 669 3.24 3.58 -16.71
CA TRP A 669 3.23 4.93 -17.24
C TRP A 669 2.19 5.82 -16.59
N GLY A 670 2.61 6.89 -15.91
CA GLY A 670 1.79 8.00 -15.46
C GLY A 670 1.95 9.19 -16.39
N SER A 671 1.10 9.29 -17.42
CA SER A 671 1.15 10.34 -18.43
C SER A 671 0.18 11.49 -18.11
N PHE A 672 0.68 12.50 -17.39
CA PHE A 672 -0.07 13.69 -16.97
C PHE A 672 -0.12 14.77 -18.04
N GLU A 673 0.77 14.74 -19.04
CA GLU A 673 0.81 15.71 -20.16
C GLU A 673 0.05 15.23 -21.41
N ILE A 674 0.15 13.94 -21.74
CA ILE A 674 -0.44 13.34 -22.95
C ILE A 674 -1.45 12.27 -22.54
N ASN A 675 -2.62 12.21 -23.17
CA ASN A 675 -3.58 11.14 -22.89
C ASN A 675 -3.09 9.75 -23.37
N ASN A 676 -3.57 8.69 -22.73
CA ASN A 676 -3.08 7.32 -22.99
C ASN A 676 -3.27 6.87 -24.45
N VAL A 677 -4.31 7.34 -25.14
CA VAL A 677 -4.54 6.99 -26.56
C VAL A 677 -3.43 7.55 -27.45
N ARG A 678 -3.02 8.81 -27.24
CA ARG A 678 -1.93 9.44 -28.01
C ARG A 678 -0.58 8.84 -27.66
N LEU A 679 -0.34 8.57 -26.37
CA LEU A 679 0.88 7.90 -25.91
C LEU A 679 0.97 6.49 -26.50
N GLY A 680 -0.11 5.71 -26.42
CA GLY A 680 -0.19 4.36 -26.98
C GLY A 680 0.05 4.35 -28.49
N LYS A 681 -0.53 5.29 -29.25
CA LYS A 681 -0.23 5.46 -30.68
C LYS A 681 1.26 5.69 -30.94
N LEU A 682 1.90 6.57 -30.16
CA LEU A 682 3.33 6.85 -30.28
C LEU A 682 4.16 5.60 -30.00
N MET A 683 3.89 4.93 -28.88
CA MET A 683 4.62 3.74 -28.44
C MET A 683 4.45 2.57 -29.41
N LEU A 684 3.23 2.32 -29.89
CA LEU A 684 2.96 1.28 -30.88
C LEU A 684 3.70 1.54 -32.20
N THR A 685 3.76 2.82 -32.63
CA THR A 685 4.53 3.21 -33.83
C THR A 685 6.03 2.99 -33.63
N GLN A 686 6.57 3.32 -32.44
CA GLN A 686 7.98 3.08 -32.08
C GLN A 686 8.31 1.60 -31.94
N PHE A 687 7.35 0.80 -31.46
CA PHE A 687 7.48 -0.64 -31.31
C PHE A 687 7.50 -1.34 -32.67
N ALA A 688 6.58 -0.97 -33.57
CA ALA A 688 6.51 -1.50 -34.93
C ALA A 688 7.67 -1.03 -35.83
N GLN A 689 8.37 0.06 -35.45
CA GLN A 689 9.41 0.71 -36.25
C GLN A 689 8.96 1.07 -37.69
N LEU A 690 7.65 1.24 -37.86
CA LEU A 690 6.98 1.45 -39.13
C LEU A 690 5.95 2.56 -38.97
N ASN A 691 5.68 3.31 -40.03
CA ASN A 691 4.63 4.31 -40.00
C ASN A 691 3.26 3.63 -40.14
N LEU A 692 2.68 3.20 -39.01
CA LEU A 692 1.39 2.52 -38.95
C LEU A 692 0.23 3.30 -39.58
N SER A 693 0.32 4.63 -39.64
CA SER A 693 -0.72 5.43 -40.33
C SER A 693 -0.74 5.21 -41.84
N LYS A 694 0.32 4.64 -42.42
CA LYS A 694 0.42 4.22 -43.82
C LYS A 694 0.27 2.70 -44.03
N HIS A 695 0.25 1.93 -42.95
CA HIS A 695 0.21 0.46 -42.95
C HIS A 695 -0.85 -0.05 -41.96
N LEU A 696 -2.09 0.44 -42.11
CA LEU A 696 -3.19 0.11 -41.20
C LEU A 696 -3.60 -1.37 -41.26
N ASP A 697 -3.31 -2.03 -42.39
CA ASP A 697 -3.47 -3.47 -42.59
C ASP A 697 -2.66 -4.31 -41.59
N GLN A 698 -1.58 -3.77 -41.04
CA GLN A 698 -0.74 -4.45 -40.06
C GLN A 698 -1.05 -4.06 -38.60
N PHE A 699 -2.06 -3.19 -38.38
CA PHE A 699 -2.35 -2.65 -37.06
C PHE A 699 -2.64 -3.76 -36.03
N ASP A 700 -3.58 -4.65 -36.32
CA ASP A 700 -3.99 -5.70 -35.37
C ASP A 700 -2.83 -6.63 -35.02
N ALA A 701 -2.01 -7.01 -36.00
CA ALA A 701 -0.84 -7.87 -35.78
C ALA A 701 0.20 -7.21 -34.84
N TRP A 702 0.46 -5.91 -35.00
CA TRP A 702 1.37 -5.18 -34.11
C TRP A 702 0.74 -4.87 -32.75
N ALA A 703 -0.57 -4.60 -32.71
CA ALA A 703 -1.31 -4.37 -31.47
C ALA A 703 -1.32 -5.62 -30.59
N ASP A 704 -1.60 -6.80 -31.16
CA ASP A 704 -1.55 -8.10 -30.48
C ASP A 704 -0.16 -8.36 -29.87
N ARG A 705 0.92 -8.05 -30.60
CA ARG A 705 2.30 -8.17 -30.10
C ARG A 705 2.61 -7.15 -29.01
N PHE A 706 2.10 -5.94 -29.14
CA PHE A 706 2.29 -4.89 -28.14
C PHE A 706 1.56 -5.22 -26.83
N GLU A 707 0.39 -5.84 -26.89
CA GLU A 707 -0.40 -6.28 -25.73
C GLU A 707 0.32 -7.34 -24.88
N GLN A 708 1.26 -8.09 -25.48
CA GLN A 708 2.10 -9.05 -24.76
C GLN A 708 3.20 -8.38 -23.91
N LEU A 709 3.48 -7.10 -24.11
CA LEU A 709 4.48 -6.38 -23.33
C LEU A 709 3.95 -6.12 -21.91
N PRO A 710 4.80 -6.20 -20.87
CA PRO A 710 4.39 -5.93 -19.50
C PRO A 710 4.32 -4.41 -19.24
N MET A 711 3.45 -3.73 -19.97
CA MET A 711 3.31 -2.28 -19.99
C MET A 711 1.92 -1.87 -19.51
N TYR A 712 1.89 -1.00 -18.50
CA TYR A 712 0.67 -0.58 -17.81
C TYR A 712 0.56 0.93 -17.83
N PHE A 713 -0.67 1.46 -17.81
CA PHE A 713 -0.94 2.89 -17.87
C PHE A 713 -1.84 3.34 -16.72
N MET A 714 -1.43 4.40 -16.02
CA MET A 714 -2.30 5.10 -15.08
C MET A 714 -3.37 5.87 -15.88
N THR A 715 -4.57 5.99 -15.33
CA THR A 715 -5.68 6.71 -15.98
C THR A 715 -5.68 8.22 -15.71
N PHE A 716 -4.64 8.72 -15.03
CA PHE A 716 -4.51 10.14 -14.68
C PHE A 716 -4.13 10.98 -15.89
N HIS A 717 -4.71 12.18 -15.98
CA HIS A 717 -4.37 13.19 -16.98
C HIS A 717 -4.56 14.58 -16.38
N GLY A 718 -3.55 15.45 -16.48
CA GLY A 718 -3.57 16.79 -15.87
C GLY A 718 -3.19 16.80 -14.39
N GLN A 719 -3.79 17.72 -13.62
CA GLN A 719 -3.43 17.96 -12.23
C GLN A 719 -3.98 16.85 -11.31
N GLU A 720 -3.11 16.25 -10.50
CA GLU A 720 -3.48 15.19 -9.57
C GLU A 720 -2.74 15.29 -8.24
N SER A 721 -3.35 14.76 -7.17
CA SER A 721 -2.71 14.76 -5.85
C SER A 721 -1.63 13.69 -5.76
N ILE A 722 -0.46 14.03 -5.18
CA ILE A 722 0.64 13.07 -4.96
C ILE A 722 0.20 11.81 -4.21
N ARG A 723 -0.74 11.94 -3.27
CA ARG A 723 -1.24 10.79 -2.49
C ARG A 723 -1.90 9.76 -3.40
N LYS A 724 -2.83 10.18 -4.26
CA LYS A 724 -3.48 9.29 -5.25
C LYS A 724 -2.46 8.66 -6.21
N VAL A 725 -1.47 9.42 -6.64
CA VAL A 725 -0.43 8.95 -7.56
C VAL A 725 0.44 7.87 -6.90
N ILE A 726 0.93 8.12 -5.68
CA ILE A 726 1.70 7.14 -4.90
C ILE A 726 0.86 5.91 -4.55
N GLU A 727 -0.42 6.07 -4.22
CA GLU A 727 -1.34 4.96 -3.93
C GLU A 727 -1.53 4.05 -5.16
N ALA A 728 -1.81 4.65 -6.33
CA ALA A 728 -1.93 3.93 -7.59
C ALA A 728 -0.61 3.25 -7.99
N MET A 729 0.54 3.92 -7.80
CA MET A 729 1.86 3.31 -8.01
C MET A 729 2.10 2.13 -7.06
N SER A 730 1.75 2.27 -5.77
CA SER A 730 1.93 1.21 -4.76
C SER A 730 1.06 0.00 -5.09
N HIS A 731 -0.20 0.24 -5.45
CA HIS A 731 -1.13 -0.79 -5.89
C HIS A 731 -0.61 -1.50 -7.15
N ALA A 732 -0.14 -0.75 -8.15
CA ALA A 732 0.41 -1.33 -9.37
C ALA A 732 1.67 -2.15 -9.11
N VAL A 733 2.61 -1.67 -8.28
CA VAL A 733 3.79 -2.47 -7.88
C VAL A 733 3.36 -3.77 -7.18
N TYR A 734 2.37 -3.71 -6.29
CA TYR A 734 1.89 -4.88 -5.59
C TYR A 734 1.20 -5.90 -6.52
N VAL A 735 0.27 -5.44 -7.36
CA VAL A 735 -0.57 -6.31 -8.20
C VAL A 735 0.18 -6.79 -9.45
N HIS A 736 0.91 -5.90 -10.12
CA HIS A 736 1.54 -6.16 -11.42
C HIS A 736 3.07 -6.30 -11.34
N ASP A 737 3.65 -6.37 -10.14
CA ASP A 737 5.10 -6.50 -9.92
C ASP A 737 5.91 -5.42 -10.68
N ILE A 738 5.38 -4.19 -10.73
CA ILE A 738 6.00 -3.09 -11.47
C ILE A 738 7.42 -2.84 -10.97
N ALA A 739 8.37 -2.91 -11.89
CA ALA A 739 9.81 -2.72 -11.65
C ALA A 739 10.30 -1.34 -12.10
N HIS A 740 9.55 -0.66 -12.96
CA HIS A 740 9.83 0.67 -13.50
C HIS A 740 8.57 1.52 -13.54
N VAL A 741 8.62 2.74 -12.99
CA VAL A 741 7.53 3.72 -13.09
C VAL A 741 8.03 4.95 -13.84
N VAL A 742 7.28 5.38 -14.85
CA VAL A 742 7.49 6.64 -15.56
C VAL A 742 6.44 7.66 -15.12
N VAL A 743 6.88 8.85 -14.73
CA VAL A 743 6.01 10.00 -14.39
C VAL A 743 6.31 11.13 -15.38
N ASP A 744 5.42 11.33 -16.36
CA ASP A 744 5.56 12.32 -17.43
C ASP A 744 4.30 13.19 -17.55
N ASN A 745 4.25 14.42 -17.06
CA ASN A 745 5.32 15.29 -16.59
C ASN A 745 4.95 15.90 -15.24
N LEU A 746 5.93 16.01 -14.34
CA LEU A 746 5.76 16.48 -12.96
C LEU A 746 5.03 17.84 -12.89
N GLN A 747 5.22 18.70 -13.90
CA GLN A 747 4.66 20.06 -13.90
C GLN A 747 3.14 20.11 -14.12
N PHE A 748 2.61 19.23 -14.97
CA PHE A 748 1.17 19.14 -15.20
C PHE A 748 0.45 18.53 -14.01
N MET A 749 1.10 17.58 -13.33
CA MET A 749 0.59 16.99 -12.11
C MET A 749 0.44 18.01 -10.97
N LEU A 750 1.34 18.99 -10.87
CA LEU A 750 1.34 20.01 -9.80
C LEU A 750 0.26 21.10 -9.97
N GLY A 751 -0.20 21.35 -11.20
CA GLY A 751 -1.17 22.40 -11.51
C GLY A 751 -0.62 23.83 -11.47
N SER A 752 -1.39 24.76 -12.03
CA SER A 752 -0.95 26.14 -12.29
C SER A 752 -1.30 27.16 -11.19
N ASN A 753 -1.85 26.75 -10.04
CA ASN A 753 -2.37 27.69 -9.04
C ASN A 753 -1.46 27.75 -7.80
N GLY A 754 -0.77 28.88 -7.62
CA GLY A 754 0.08 29.18 -6.46
C GLY A 754 1.31 30.03 -6.82
N GLU A 755 1.80 30.79 -5.83
CA GLU A 755 3.02 31.60 -5.95
C GLU A 755 4.26 30.75 -6.30
N MET A 756 5.26 31.37 -6.91
CA MET A 756 6.44 30.67 -7.43
C MET A 756 7.23 29.90 -6.36
N ALA A 757 7.26 30.39 -5.12
CA ALA A 757 7.95 29.75 -4.00
C ALA A 757 7.24 28.46 -3.55
N GLU A 758 5.91 28.48 -3.44
CA GLU A 758 5.12 27.28 -3.07
C GLU A 758 5.25 26.14 -4.08
N ARG A 759 5.40 26.46 -5.38
CA ARG A 759 5.57 25.43 -6.41
C ARG A 759 6.87 24.63 -6.24
N PHE A 760 7.94 25.26 -5.77
CA PHE A 760 9.22 24.58 -5.54
C PHE A 760 9.18 23.68 -4.32
N THR A 761 8.63 24.18 -3.20
CA THR A 761 8.40 23.36 -2.01
C THR A 761 7.54 22.15 -2.35
N LYS A 762 6.50 22.32 -3.18
CA LYS A 762 5.69 21.21 -3.70
C LYS A 762 6.50 20.26 -4.60
N GLN A 763 7.37 20.76 -5.48
CA GLN A 763 8.26 19.90 -6.30
C GLN A 763 9.19 19.04 -5.44
N ASP A 764 9.82 19.63 -4.42
CA ASP A 764 10.73 18.92 -3.52
C ASP A 764 10.02 17.82 -2.72
N ILE A 765 8.80 18.11 -2.25
CA ILE A 765 7.95 17.11 -1.58
C ILE A 765 7.66 15.94 -2.52
N PHE A 766 7.36 16.19 -3.80
CA PHE A 766 7.06 15.15 -4.77
C PHE A 766 8.29 14.31 -5.11
N ILE A 767 9.44 14.95 -5.38
CA ILE A 767 10.71 14.26 -5.64
C ILE A 767 11.14 13.42 -4.44
N SER A 768 11.02 13.96 -3.21
CA SER A 768 11.29 13.21 -1.98
C SER A 768 10.36 12.01 -1.82
N SER A 769 9.07 12.17 -2.15
CA SER A 769 8.09 11.08 -2.10
C SER A 769 8.39 9.99 -3.12
N PHE A 770 8.73 10.37 -4.37
CA PHE A 770 9.11 9.39 -5.41
C PHE A 770 10.43 8.69 -5.10
N ARG A 771 11.41 9.38 -4.51
CA ARG A 771 12.65 8.76 -4.04
C ARG A 771 12.38 7.73 -2.96
N LYS A 772 11.60 8.09 -1.93
CA LYS A 772 11.19 7.16 -0.86
C LYS A 772 10.43 5.96 -1.44
N PHE A 773 9.54 6.20 -2.38
CA PHE A 773 8.82 5.13 -3.07
C PHE A 773 9.76 4.19 -3.81
N ALA A 774 10.67 4.73 -4.63
CA ALA A 774 11.64 3.95 -5.41
C ALA A 774 12.42 3.00 -4.51
N THR A 775 13.00 3.54 -3.43
CA THR A 775 13.79 2.77 -2.46
C THR A 775 12.94 1.73 -1.71
N ASN A 776 11.78 2.13 -1.16
CA ASN A 776 10.97 1.24 -0.33
C ASN A 776 10.33 0.08 -1.12
N MET A 777 9.92 0.36 -2.36
CA MET A 777 9.27 -0.61 -3.24
C MET A 777 10.26 -1.36 -4.13
N ASN A 778 11.57 -1.07 -4.02
CA ASN A 778 12.62 -1.57 -4.91
C ASN A 778 12.23 -1.45 -6.39
N CYS A 779 11.78 -0.26 -6.77
CA CYS A 779 11.25 0.06 -8.09
C CYS A 779 12.03 1.26 -8.64
N HIS A 780 12.40 1.27 -9.93
CA HIS A 780 13.03 2.44 -10.51
C HIS A 780 11.96 3.48 -10.87
N VAL A 781 12.16 4.74 -10.52
CA VAL A 781 11.23 5.81 -10.91
C VAL A 781 11.93 6.78 -11.87
N THR A 782 11.37 6.98 -13.04
CA THR A 782 11.82 7.98 -14.02
C THR A 782 10.84 9.14 -14.05
N VAL A 783 11.31 10.35 -13.74
CA VAL A 783 10.48 11.56 -13.71
C VAL A 783 10.92 12.53 -14.79
N VAL A 784 9.98 12.98 -15.62
CA VAL A 784 10.22 14.04 -16.60
C VAL A 784 9.88 15.40 -15.99
N ILE A 785 10.82 16.35 -16.11
CA ILE A 785 10.68 17.72 -15.59
C ILE A 785 11.15 18.73 -16.64
N HIS A 786 10.40 19.80 -16.93
CA HIS A 786 10.93 20.91 -17.74
C HIS A 786 11.82 21.86 -16.91
N PRO A 787 13.01 22.21 -17.38
CA PRO A 787 13.80 23.25 -16.75
C PRO A 787 13.15 24.62 -17.01
N ARG A 788 13.28 25.56 -16.06
CA ARG A 788 12.88 26.96 -16.29
C ARG A 788 13.72 27.59 -17.40
N LYS A 789 13.17 28.57 -18.12
CA LYS A 789 13.97 29.59 -18.83
C LYS A 789 14.75 30.38 -17.77
N ILE A 790 15.97 29.95 -17.45
CA ILE A 790 16.87 30.67 -16.56
C ILE A 790 17.89 31.41 -17.42
N THR A 791 17.88 32.73 -17.35
CA THR A 791 19.00 33.57 -17.78
C THR A 791 20.19 33.28 -16.86
N LYS A 792 21.18 32.55 -17.41
CA LYS A 792 22.54 32.27 -16.91
C LYS A 792 22.70 31.37 -15.66
N ASN A 793 23.39 30.25 -15.91
CA ASN A 793 24.35 29.50 -15.08
C ASN A 793 24.28 29.70 -13.55
N ARG A 794 23.50 28.87 -12.85
CA ARG A 794 23.81 28.41 -11.48
C ARG A 794 23.16 27.05 -11.25
N PHE A 795 23.90 25.99 -11.49
CA PHE A 795 23.71 24.69 -10.83
C PHE A 795 25.12 24.18 -10.52
N ASP A 796 25.68 24.68 -9.42
CA ASP A 796 26.82 24.05 -8.78
C ASP A 796 26.31 23.28 -7.57
N GLY A 797 26.60 21.98 -7.59
CA GLY A 797 26.78 21.09 -6.43
C GLY A 797 25.62 20.97 -5.44
N GLU A 798 24.81 19.90 -5.58
CA GLU A 798 24.35 19.06 -4.44
C GLU A 798 23.42 17.89 -4.85
N LEU A 799 23.01 17.80 -6.11
CA LEU A 799 22.41 16.59 -6.68
C LEU A 799 23.38 15.99 -7.70
N GLY A 800 23.54 14.67 -7.71
CA GLY A 800 24.26 13.93 -8.74
C GLY A 800 23.58 14.04 -10.11
N VAL A 801 23.55 15.24 -10.69
CA VAL A 801 22.92 15.57 -11.96
C VAL A 801 23.99 15.52 -13.04
N MET A 802 23.94 14.50 -13.89
CA MET A 802 24.76 14.44 -15.10
C MET A 802 24.03 15.15 -16.24
N LEU A 803 24.61 16.24 -16.75
CA LEU A 803 24.10 16.96 -17.92
C LEU A 803 24.48 16.20 -19.20
N LEU A 804 23.48 15.58 -19.84
CA LEU A 804 23.62 14.95 -21.16
C LEU A 804 23.04 15.87 -22.23
N LYS A 805 23.79 16.10 -23.31
CA LYS A 805 23.29 16.83 -24.49
C LYS A 805 22.84 15.82 -25.53
N PHE A 806 21.56 15.85 -25.88
CA PHE A 806 20.97 15.01 -26.92
C PHE A 806 21.19 15.62 -28.30
N GLU A 807 21.82 14.87 -29.20
CA GLU A 807 21.97 15.24 -30.61
C GLU A 807 20.85 14.61 -31.43
N LYS A 808 20.00 15.48 -32.00
CA LYS A 808 18.79 15.07 -32.72
C LYS A 808 19.09 14.37 -34.06
N GLU A 809 20.24 14.65 -34.66
CA GLU A 809 20.66 14.09 -35.95
C GLU A 809 21.25 12.70 -35.82
N THR A 810 21.93 12.42 -34.71
CA THR A 810 22.61 11.14 -34.42
C THR A 810 21.85 10.25 -33.43
N LEU A 811 20.76 10.76 -32.86
CA LEU A 811 19.96 10.14 -31.79
C LEU A 811 20.83 9.67 -30.60
N SER A 812 21.89 10.42 -30.30
CA SER A 812 22.92 10.03 -29.33
C SER A 812 23.15 11.09 -28.24
N PHE A 813 23.77 10.69 -27.12
CA PHE A 813 24.11 11.58 -26.01
C PHE A 813 25.63 11.73 -25.86
N VAL A 814 26.10 12.96 -25.68
CA VAL A 814 27.53 13.26 -25.45
C VAL A 814 27.71 13.86 -24.05
N GLY A 815 28.71 13.38 -23.31
CA GLY A 815 29.13 13.97 -22.02
C GLY A 815 29.90 15.27 -22.25
N LYS A 816 29.69 16.28 -21.40
CA LYS A 816 30.38 17.58 -21.52
C LYS A 816 31.85 17.43 -21.11
N GLU A 817 32.79 17.78 -21.98
CA GLU A 817 34.21 17.92 -21.59
C GLU A 817 34.39 19.06 -20.58
N LYS A 818 35.20 18.84 -19.53
CA LYS A 818 35.55 19.86 -18.55
C LYS A 818 36.44 20.90 -19.24
N SER A 819 35.92 22.12 -19.42
CA SER A 819 36.69 23.24 -19.99
C SER A 819 37.79 23.71 -19.05
N GLU A 820 39.02 23.74 -19.54
CA GLU A 820 40.18 24.41 -18.94
C GLU A 820 39.88 25.89 -18.65
N LYS A 821 40.16 26.34 -17.41
CA LYS A 821 40.73 27.67 -17.06
C LYS A 821 40.74 27.90 -15.54
N SER A 822 41.88 27.62 -14.90
CA SER A 822 42.45 28.49 -13.86
C SER A 822 43.98 28.50 -13.98
N LYS A 823 44.49 29.43 -14.80
CA LYS A 823 45.88 29.86 -14.80
C LYS A 823 45.90 31.34 -14.42
N ARG A 824 46.71 31.67 -13.39
CA ARG A 824 47.20 32.99 -12.91
C ARG A 824 46.17 33.84 -12.15
N SER A 825 46.49 34.52 -11.05
CA SER A 825 47.72 34.91 -10.32
C SER A 825 47.35 35.10 -8.82
N ASP A 826 48.19 34.99 -7.80
CA ASP A 826 49.42 35.75 -7.43
C ASP A 826 50.24 34.83 -6.48
N ALA A 827 51.54 34.56 -6.63
CA ALA A 827 52.72 35.42 -6.54
C ALA A 827 52.95 36.04 -5.14
N HIS A 828 53.63 35.29 -4.26
CA HIS A 828 54.71 35.81 -3.39
C HIS A 828 55.62 34.66 -2.92
N ASP A 829 56.86 34.69 -3.43
CA ASP A 829 58.18 34.43 -2.82
C ASP A 829 58.27 33.46 -1.63
N ASP A 830 58.86 32.28 -1.82
CA ASP A 830 60.31 31.96 -1.75
C ASP A 830 60.72 31.58 -0.31
N ASP A 831 60.86 30.27 -0.06
CA ASP A 831 62.06 29.75 0.58
C ASP A 831 62.21 28.22 0.46
N LEU A 832 63.37 27.85 -0.08
CA LEU A 832 64.22 26.70 0.25
C LEU A 832 63.91 25.28 -0.27
N MET A 833 64.73 24.97 -1.29
CA MET A 833 65.30 23.70 -1.74
C MET A 833 65.64 22.64 -0.66
N GLU A 834 65.48 21.38 -1.08
CA GLU A 834 66.27 20.17 -0.78
C GLU A 834 66.48 19.71 0.68
N ARG A 835 66.03 18.48 0.96
CA ARG A 835 66.91 17.33 1.32
C ARG A 835 66.14 16.00 1.40
N ASN A 836 66.67 15.02 0.67
CA ASN A 836 66.49 13.58 0.83
C ASN A 836 67.42 13.08 1.99
N PRO A 837 67.58 11.77 2.27
CA PRO A 837 66.70 10.74 2.85
C PRO A 837 67.25 10.22 4.21
N LEU A 838 66.49 9.38 4.95
CA LEU A 838 67.08 8.49 5.97
C LEU A 838 66.33 7.15 6.05
N SER A 839 67.13 6.11 6.09
CA SER A 839 66.87 4.67 6.06
C SER A 839 66.54 4.05 7.42
N ALA A 840 65.80 2.93 7.36
CA ALA A 840 65.98 1.67 8.09
C ALA A 840 65.87 1.63 9.64
N HIS A 841 65.04 0.70 10.13
CA HIS A 841 65.46 -0.53 10.86
C HIS A 841 64.22 -1.42 11.11
N SER A 842 64.14 -2.60 10.45
CA SER A 842 64.48 -3.95 10.94
C SER A 842 63.28 -4.64 11.66
N THR A 843 62.96 -5.91 11.48
CA THR A 843 63.79 -7.08 11.15
C THR A 843 62.90 -8.24 10.70
N VAL A 844 63.39 -9.01 9.74
CA VAL A 844 62.91 -10.36 9.38
C VAL A 844 63.58 -11.36 10.33
N TYR A 845 62.81 -12.28 10.91
CA TYR A 845 63.26 -13.66 11.14
C TYR A 845 62.27 -14.56 10.38
N GLY A 846 62.80 -15.29 9.41
CA GLY A 846 62.13 -16.48 8.90
C GLY A 846 62.46 -17.65 9.81
N GLU A 847 61.53 -18.59 9.91
CA GLU A 847 61.84 -20.00 10.06
C GLU A 847 60.69 -20.81 9.49
N ASP A 848 61.07 -21.91 8.85
CA ASP A 848 60.27 -22.85 8.11
C ASP A 848 59.23 -23.57 8.99
N MET A 849 58.13 -24.05 8.39
CA MET A 849 57.91 -25.49 8.20
C MET A 849 56.47 -25.81 7.77
N ASP A 850 56.41 -26.83 6.92
CA ASP A 850 55.27 -27.57 6.39
C ASP A 850 54.10 -27.80 7.37
N HIS A 851 52.86 -27.56 6.89
CA HIS A 851 51.84 -28.60 6.65
C HIS A 851 50.52 -28.03 6.13
#